data_AF-U1N199-F1
#
_entry.id   AF-U1N199-F1
#
_cell.length_a   1.000
_cell.length_b   1.000
_cell.length_c   1.000
_cell.angle_alpha   90.00
_cell.angle_beta   90.00
_cell.angle_gamma   90.00
#
_symmetry.space_group_name_H-M   'P 1'
#
loop_
_entity.id
_entity.type
_entity.pdbx_description
1 polymer ?
#
loop_
_entity_poly.entity_id
_entity_poly.type
_entity_poly.pdbx_seq_one_letter_code
_entity_poly.pdbx_strand_id
1 'polypeptide(L)'
;MSEQFETRLAEWFIDRLADTPPQGGQKLLVEFHDVETTDVFADSLMEMADEDAYPVIGDKEQTLPAIIPKGGVPTYLARVKSSVNDDPEPYEITQGYATQMRNKTSSSVQTDEPRAFLMVLESDTTLDTLEASEQLFGDEGILNLEDFRQTVLDASTCDTTSGKALLEALDNVLGEDTTYAADVEVLNTLCRIRDAVDERRAKDLPSLIAELPEFIREDFIDSDWFTQQEEQDTIRETAENLLSDNQRHAAQLRRAHRTGTDTESKLNSNYEKSFVKKVLDEPTWKNLKHTEVKKHEQTRTSRQFRKLEITAADHRLYSPPEADEIRRSVIALPQNGILKLTAEFSADLEDTPYEFIGPDGNDVGSTSKYENRVTATVENISTTEPTFARFNFYVGKKTTRGKPTHQFDIASVPQWFYDITDKITLDVGVEGERIIKHGDDEIRLTPPQRLDFDYEQSETEVNLTSETNKTIEFTEPVLINPSPPEAVEQVGFLLAPPGEIPINIVFFTEVSTAETEELTFPLMLAAISDPDRWAVDDLHLPDSLSIDTGRGEIYTATEEGIRIEEEALELIQIEEEIARKGVPNQRTTDSDKHQAGSVKNNKELAAFDSLSKAYSKLFDHFNDRNRTPSTDPWDTVTQERVATVLNAYQEAIESVGEQPSFEQYEPLRGLGMIHSTTTDKTWLTPYHPVKLAYALRIARWRDSALHATDSIDGFRSERFIDQFNSSGLLPYIVPQDGSDILLRGIQYGQNSLWSVHSPVDSPGSVTPDYMERVVRDKLDTFVKSFPLLFRLHGGRSLKVNLVNLGDLRPVVKGLYEFYKRIRKTSFDPPQILLRIYGGQSEGEALVRFFGKNRKSRLRTQLEQKNDEIVDILRSNVMYVLEDEYTSESHEEAHLTFFRGLLTEEPGLTKVNDLESSLHLGGLLPQESIDVREEQSGTVYSVGFGYDGEDGEIGKTAKLANTLEAGKQNGKYLPDHILKKTIKSSQKADLQQLWDDTLWAVHVQPNVDLNFYTESRNEIGSDDSMVMIHYSDKYDSSS
;
A
#
# COMPACT_ATOMS: atom_id res chain seq x y z
N MET A 1 5.32 30.33 -0.15
CA MET A 1 4.82 30.21 -1.55
C MET A 1 4.44 31.63 -1.99
N SER A 2 3.75 31.88 -3.09
CA SER A 2 3.41 33.27 -3.48
C SER A 2 1.98 33.60 -3.10
N GLU A 3 1.74 34.61 -2.24
CA GLU A 3 0.43 35.04 -1.63
C GLU A 3 -0.85 34.78 -2.46
N GLN A 4 -0.77 34.90 -3.78
CA GLN A 4 -1.84 34.67 -4.76
C GLN A 4 -2.21 33.18 -4.94
N PHE A 5 -1.24 32.27 -4.81
CA PHE A 5 -1.44 30.81 -4.81
C PHE A 5 -2.30 30.38 -3.63
N GLU A 6 -1.97 30.87 -2.43
CA GLU A 6 -2.67 30.56 -1.20
C GLU A 6 -4.09 31.11 -1.23
N THR A 7 -4.27 32.32 -1.76
CA THR A 7 -5.61 32.93 -1.96
C THR A 7 -6.47 32.09 -2.90
N ARG A 8 -5.95 31.71 -4.09
CA ARG A 8 -6.69 30.86 -5.06
C ARG A 8 -7.00 29.47 -4.50
N LEU A 9 -6.08 28.92 -3.70
CA LEU A 9 -6.28 27.63 -3.04
C LEU A 9 -7.38 27.71 -1.97
N ALA A 10 -7.44 28.81 -1.21
CA ALA A 10 -8.49 29.05 -0.22
C ALA A 10 -9.87 29.20 -0.86
N GLU A 11 -9.97 29.95 -1.97
CA GLU A 11 -11.22 30.10 -2.75
C GLU A 11 -11.75 28.75 -3.23
N TRP A 12 -10.88 27.96 -3.86
CA TRP A 12 -11.24 26.64 -4.37
C TRP A 12 -11.62 25.65 -3.27
N PHE A 13 -10.94 25.70 -2.12
CA PHE A 13 -11.28 24.86 -0.96
C PHE A 13 -12.68 25.15 -0.42
N ILE A 14 -13.08 26.42 -0.33
CA ILE A 14 -14.42 26.82 0.14
C ILE A 14 -15.52 26.34 -0.82
N ASP A 15 -15.30 26.47 -2.12
CA ASP A 15 -16.24 25.97 -3.13
C ASP A 15 -16.42 24.45 -3.02
N ARG A 16 -15.32 23.70 -2.77
CA ARG A 16 -15.38 22.25 -2.57
C ARG A 16 -16.05 21.82 -1.28
N LEU A 17 -15.89 22.56 -0.19
CA LEU A 17 -16.63 22.33 1.05
C LEU A 17 -18.15 22.50 0.87
N ALA A 18 -18.59 23.31 -0.08
CA ALA A 18 -20.00 23.50 -0.39
C ALA A 18 -20.59 22.31 -1.18
N ASP A 19 -19.80 21.72 -2.10
CA ASP A 19 -20.19 20.57 -2.90
C ASP A 19 -20.11 19.24 -2.13
N THR A 20 -19.12 19.11 -1.24
CA THR A 20 -18.90 17.94 -0.39
C THR A 20 -18.84 18.37 1.09
N PRO A 21 -20.00 18.56 1.75
CA PRO A 21 -20.05 19.08 3.12
C PRO A 21 -19.38 18.13 4.14
N PRO A 22 -18.58 18.66 5.09
CA PRO A 22 -18.03 17.88 6.18
C PRO A 22 -19.11 17.22 7.05
N GLN A 23 -18.76 16.07 7.63
CA GLN A 23 -19.60 15.30 8.54
C GLN A 23 -19.28 15.59 10.01
N GLY A 24 -20.20 15.22 10.90
CA GLY A 24 -19.99 15.32 12.35
C GLY A 24 -18.77 14.54 12.79
N GLY A 25 -17.91 15.13 13.63
CA GLY A 25 -16.69 14.51 14.14
C GLY A 25 -15.47 14.67 13.23
N GLN A 26 -15.65 15.14 12.00
CA GLN A 26 -14.56 15.24 11.03
C GLN A 26 -13.55 16.32 11.41
N LYS A 27 -12.26 15.95 11.34
CA LYS A 27 -11.11 16.80 11.66
C LYS A 27 -10.28 16.97 10.39
N LEU A 28 -10.21 18.19 9.89
CA LEU A 28 -9.53 18.57 8.67
C LEU A 28 -8.24 19.33 9.01
N LEU A 29 -7.15 19.07 8.27
CA LEU A 29 -5.83 19.61 8.56
C LEU A 29 -5.15 20.15 7.31
N VAL A 30 -4.73 21.40 7.33
CA VAL A 30 -3.94 22.05 6.28
C VAL A 30 -2.56 22.39 6.84
N GLU A 31 -1.52 22.00 6.10
CA GLU A 31 -0.12 22.18 6.50
C GLU A 31 0.68 22.87 5.39
N PHE A 32 1.48 23.89 5.75
CA PHE A 32 2.43 24.53 4.84
C PHE A 32 3.81 24.68 5.47
N HIS A 33 4.87 24.65 4.65
CA HIS A 33 6.26 24.71 5.12
C HIS A 33 6.74 26.09 5.65
N ASP A 34 5.89 27.12 5.65
CA ASP A 34 6.28 28.50 5.97
C ASP A 34 5.14 29.25 6.70
N VAL A 35 5.48 29.94 7.80
CA VAL A 35 4.55 30.79 8.58
C VAL A 35 3.78 31.78 7.70
N GLU A 36 4.46 32.49 6.80
CA GLU A 36 3.88 33.60 6.04
C GLU A 36 2.78 33.08 5.11
N THR A 37 3.06 32.01 4.37
CA THR A 37 2.07 31.25 3.57
C THR A 37 0.89 30.77 4.42
N THR A 38 1.18 30.21 5.60
CA THR A 38 0.16 29.65 6.49
C THR A 38 -0.80 30.72 7.01
N ASP A 39 -0.25 31.88 7.37
CA ASP A 39 -1.02 33.04 7.84
C ASP A 39 -1.88 33.61 6.69
N VAL A 40 -1.32 33.81 5.49
CA VAL A 40 -2.06 34.30 4.31
C VAL A 40 -3.23 33.38 3.94
N PHE A 41 -3.00 32.06 3.92
CA PHE A 41 -4.06 31.10 3.63
C PHE A 41 -5.17 31.14 4.69
N ALA A 42 -4.80 31.17 5.97
CA ALA A 42 -5.77 31.24 7.06
C ALA A 42 -6.58 32.53 7.00
N ASP A 43 -5.95 33.68 6.79
CA ASP A 43 -6.61 34.97 6.68
C ASP A 43 -7.59 35.00 5.50
N SER A 44 -7.17 34.46 4.34
CA SER A 44 -8.03 34.35 3.16
C SER A 44 -9.26 33.47 3.41
N LEU A 45 -9.11 32.35 4.12
CA LEU A 45 -10.24 31.52 4.53
C LEU A 45 -11.19 32.24 5.49
N MET A 46 -10.65 33.06 6.39
CA MET A 46 -11.45 33.79 7.39
C MET A 46 -12.26 34.93 6.77
N GLU A 47 -11.70 35.66 5.79
CA GLU A 47 -12.43 36.70 5.06
C GLU A 47 -13.63 36.17 4.26
N MET A 48 -13.59 34.89 3.90
CA MET A 48 -14.60 34.21 3.08
C MET A 48 -15.62 33.41 3.91
N ALA A 49 -15.37 33.18 5.20
CA ALA A 49 -16.31 32.53 6.12
C ALA A 49 -17.40 33.51 6.62
N ASP A 50 -18.60 33.02 6.92
CA ASP A 50 -19.71 33.85 7.43
C ASP A 50 -19.31 34.43 8.81
N GLU A 51 -19.28 35.77 8.95
CA GLU A 51 -18.67 36.53 10.07
C GLU A 51 -19.28 36.29 11.47
N ASP A 52 -20.32 35.46 11.60
CA ASP A 52 -20.98 35.20 12.89
C ASP A 52 -20.15 34.24 13.75
N ALA A 53 -19.51 34.76 14.80
CA ALA A 53 -18.71 33.97 15.72
C ALA A 53 -19.59 33.02 16.56
N TYR A 54 -19.38 31.70 16.40
CA TYR A 54 -20.18 30.68 17.09
C TYR A 54 -19.58 30.31 18.46
N PRO A 55 -20.38 30.18 19.52
CA PRO A 55 -19.87 29.81 20.85
C PRO A 55 -19.32 28.38 20.87
N VAL A 56 -18.13 28.24 21.45
CA VAL A 56 -17.47 26.94 21.67
C VAL A 56 -18.05 26.27 22.92
N ILE A 57 -18.54 25.03 22.82
CA ILE A 57 -19.15 24.35 23.98
C ILE A 57 -18.08 23.96 25.02
N GLY A 58 -18.36 24.33 26.27
CA GLY A 58 -17.51 24.04 27.44
C GLY A 58 -16.60 25.19 27.85
N ASP A 59 -16.56 26.29 27.09
CA ASP A 59 -15.90 27.52 27.48
C ASP A 59 -16.82 28.71 27.19
N LYS A 60 -17.14 29.52 28.21
CA LYS A 60 -18.22 30.54 28.10
C LYS A 60 -17.75 31.86 27.49
N GLU A 61 -16.45 32.02 27.26
CA GLU A 61 -15.85 33.30 26.88
C GLU A 61 -15.28 33.31 25.45
N GLN A 62 -15.29 32.18 24.72
CA GLN A 62 -14.62 32.09 23.42
C GLN A 62 -15.55 31.65 22.28
N THR A 63 -15.45 32.35 21.15
CA THR A 63 -16.20 32.13 19.93
C THR A 63 -15.24 31.93 18.77
N LEU A 64 -15.44 30.90 17.95
CA LEU A 64 -14.65 30.66 16.75
C LEU A 64 -15.51 30.90 15.49
N PRO A 65 -14.90 31.40 14.40
CA PRO A 65 -15.57 31.44 13.11
C PRO A 65 -15.87 30.03 12.61
N ALA A 66 -16.99 29.88 11.91
CA ALA A 66 -17.41 28.60 11.37
C ALA A 66 -18.10 28.76 10.01
N ILE A 67 -17.88 27.78 9.13
CA ILE A 67 -18.60 27.66 7.87
C ILE A 67 -19.77 26.68 8.07
N ILE A 68 -20.96 27.03 7.58
CA ILE A 68 -22.13 26.13 7.58
C ILE A 68 -22.46 25.77 6.13
N PRO A 69 -21.87 24.70 5.58
CA PRO A 69 -22.19 24.26 4.23
C PRO A 69 -23.63 23.70 4.18
N LYS A 70 -24.32 23.92 3.05
CA LYS A 70 -25.72 23.49 2.89
C LYS A 70 -25.81 21.96 2.94
N GLY A 71 -26.39 21.44 4.03
CA GLY A 71 -26.52 19.99 4.24
C GLY A 71 -25.38 19.35 5.03
N GLY A 72 -24.40 20.14 5.48
CA GLY A 72 -23.31 19.71 6.36
C GLY A 72 -23.48 20.14 7.81
N VAL A 73 -22.46 19.83 8.62
CA VAL A 73 -22.36 20.28 10.01
C VAL A 73 -21.59 21.61 10.12
N PRO A 74 -21.74 22.39 11.21
CA PRO A 74 -20.89 23.56 11.44
C PRO A 74 -19.41 23.16 11.51
N THR A 75 -18.59 23.76 10.66
CA THR A 75 -17.14 23.50 10.58
C THR A 75 -16.39 24.68 11.17
N TYR A 76 -15.82 24.50 12.36
CA TYR A 76 -15.01 25.52 13.03
C TYR A 76 -13.66 25.68 12.33
N LEU A 77 -13.20 26.92 12.20
CA LEU A 77 -11.91 27.25 11.57
C LEU A 77 -10.93 27.77 12.63
N ALA A 78 -9.67 27.33 12.57
CA ALA A 78 -8.64 27.85 13.45
C ALA A 78 -7.22 27.86 12.83
N ARG A 79 -6.48 28.95 13.11
CA ARG A 79 -5.04 29.08 12.86
C ARG A 79 -4.28 28.66 14.12
N VAL A 80 -3.50 27.59 14.04
CA VAL A 80 -2.81 27.01 15.20
C VAL A 80 -1.38 27.54 15.31
N LYS A 81 -1.07 28.28 16.39
CA LYS A 81 0.26 28.85 16.64
C LYS A 81 0.93 28.23 17.87
N SER A 82 2.26 28.18 17.86
CA SER A 82 3.07 27.67 18.98
C SER A 82 3.00 28.57 20.22
N SER A 83 2.86 29.88 20.00
CA SER A 83 2.46 30.85 21.03
C SER A 83 1.62 31.95 20.39
N VAL A 84 0.71 32.51 21.18
CA VAL A 84 -0.26 33.51 20.74
C VAL A 84 0.07 34.84 21.44
N ASN A 85 0.00 35.96 20.72
CA ASN A 85 0.38 37.29 21.24
C ASN A 85 -0.62 37.82 22.28
N ASP A 86 -0.27 38.92 22.98
CA ASP A 86 -1.12 39.54 24.03
C ASP A 86 -2.49 40.07 23.53
N ASP A 87 -2.68 40.21 22.22
CA ASP A 87 -3.94 40.64 21.57
C ASP A 87 -4.14 39.86 20.25
N PRO A 88 -4.59 38.60 20.32
CA PRO A 88 -4.67 37.73 19.15
C PRO A 88 -6.00 37.84 18.42
N GLU A 89 -5.97 37.51 17.14
CA GLU A 89 -7.20 37.40 16.37
C GLU A 89 -8.07 36.25 16.90
N PRO A 90 -9.42 36.32 16.81
CA PRO A 90 -10.33 35.36 17.45
C PRO A 90 -10.14 33.90 17.02
N TYR A 91 -9.59 33.67 15.83
CA TYR A 91 -9.31 32.36 15.25
C TYR A 91 -7.89 31.85 15.48
N GLU A 92 -7.01 32.66 16.07
CA GLU A 92 -5.67 32.25 16.47
C GLU A 92 -5.70 31.52 17.81
N ILE A 93 -5.35 30.23 17.80
CA ILE A 93 -5.37 29.41 18.99
C ILE A 93 -4.00 28.76 19.24
N THR A 94 -3.72 28.50 20.51
CA THR A 94 -2.54 27.73 20.89
C THR A 94 -2.71 26.27 20.53
N GLN A 95 -1.59 25.58 20.28
CA GLN A 95 -1.58 24.14 20.03
C GLN A 95 -2.34 23.32 21.09
N GLY A 96 -2.14 23.63 22.38
CA GLY A 96 -2.84 22.93 23.47
C GLY A 96 -4.37 23.12 23.43
N TYR A 97 -4.84 24.27 22.96
CA TYR A 97 -6.27 24.53 22.79
C TYR A 97 -6.84 23.80 21.56
N ALA A 98 -6.08 23.73 20.46
CA ALA A 98 -6.45 22.96 19.27
C ALA A 98 -6.65 21.46 19.62
N THR A 99 -5.79 20.88 20.45
CA THR A 99 -5.94 19.49 20.94
C THR A 99 -7.22 19.29 21.74
N GLN A 100 -7.60 20.24 22.60
CA GLN A 100 -8.87 20.16 23.35
C GLN A 100 -10.08 20.23 22.42
N MET A 101 -10.05 21.10 21.41
CA MET A 101 -11.11 21.23 20.42
C MET A 101 -11.26 19.96 19.59
N ARG A 102 -10.15 19.39 19.12
CA ARG A 102 -10.11 18.10 18.40
C ARG A 102 -10.83 16.98 19.16
N ASN A 103 -10.57 16.83 20.46
CA ASN A 103 -11.18 15.79 21.29
C ASN A 103 -12.69 16.04 21.50
N LYS A 104 -13.10 17.31 21.62
CA LYS A 104 -14.52 17.70 21.73
C LYS A 104 -15.28 17.51 20.41
N THR A 105 -14.64 17.80 19.27
CA THR A 105 -15.23 17.56 17.94
C THR A 105 -15.48 16.08 17.74
N SER A 106 -14.52 15.23 18.12
CA SER A 106 -14.64 13.76 18.02
C SER A 106 -15.80 13.22 18.87
N SER A 107 -16.07 13.80 20.05
CA SER A 107 -17.22 13.40 20.88
C SER A 107 -18.56 14.01 20.46
N SER A 108 -18.57 15.02 19.57
CA SER A 108 -19.81 15.67 19.10
C SER A 108 -20.70 14.77 18.24
N VAL A 109 -20.15 13.70 17.66
CA VAL A 109 -20.87 12.70 16.85
C VAL A 109 -22.01 12.04 17.63
N GLN A 110 -21.82 11.86 18.94
CA GLN A 110 -22.80 11.22 19.83
C GLN A 110 -23.80 12.22 20.45
N THR A 111 -23.83 13.47 19.97
CA THR A 111 -24.69 14.54 20.50
C THR A 111 -25.77 14.95 19.49
N ASP A 112 -26.79 15.67 19.95
CA ASP A 112 -27.85 16.21 19.07
C ASP A 112 -27.36 17.35 18.13
N GLU A 113 -26.10 17.78 18.24
CA GLU A 113 -25.48 18.87 17.44
C GLU A 113 -24.08 18.48 16.93
N PRO A 114 -23.97 17.62 15.91
CA PRO A 114 -22.69 17.19 15.32
C PRO A 114 -21.96 18.38 14.65
N ARG A 115 -20.62 18.38 14.71
CA ARG A 115 -19.74 19.50 14.26
C ARG A 115 -18.45 18.98 13.63
N ALA A 116 -17.77 19.79 12.83
CA ALA A 116 -16.45 19.51 12.25
C ALA A 116 -15.43 20.59 12.64
N PHE A 117 -14.13 20.31 12.44
CA PHE A 117 -13.05 21.24 12.80
C PHE A 117 -11.92 21.24 11.77
N LEU A 118 -11.57 22.41 11.24
CA LEU A 118 -10.46 22.65 10.31
C LEU A 118 -9.33 23.39 11.03
N MET A 119 -8.13 22.83 10.94
CA MET A 119 -6.91 23.36 11.54
C MET A 119 -5.91 23.75 10.44
N VAL A 120 -5.38 24.97 10.51
CA VAL A 120 -4.31 25.46 9.63
C VAL A 120 -3.03 25.68 10.44
N LEU A 121 -1.94 24.99 10.07
CA LEU A 121 -0.66 25.03 10.78
C LEU A 121 0.55 25.01 9.86
N GLU A 122 1.71 25.34 10.43
CA GLU A 122 3.00 25.32 9.75
C GLU A 122 3.68 23.94 9.93
N SER A 123 4.37 23.43 8.93
CA SER A 123 5.04 22.12 8.97
C SER A 123 6.08 21.99 10.09
N ASP A 124 6.78 23.06 10.42
CA ASP A 124 7.75 23.06 11.52
C ASP A 124 7.06 23.12 12.91
N THR A 125 5.73 23.30 12.96
CA THR A 125 4.93 23.18 14.19
C THR A 125 4.43 21.76 14.45
N THR A 126 4.83 20.76 13.66
CA THR A 126 4.45 19.36 13.88
C THR A 126 5.02 18.81 15.19
N LEU A 127 4.13 18.59 16.15
CA LEU A 127 4.18 17.42 17.03
C LEU A 127 3.14 16.44 16.48
N ASP A 128 3.45 15.13 16.53
CA ASP A 128 2.59 13.97 16.22
C ASP A 128 1.19 13.97 16.92
N THR A 129 0.80 15.03 17.63
CA THR A 129 -0.36 15.12 18.53
C THR A 129 -1.63 15.73 17.90
N LEU A 130 -1.57 16.35 16.73
CA LEU A 130 -2.74 16.92 16.04
C LEU A 130 -3.19 16.00 14.89
N GLU A 131 -3.75 14.84 15.26
CA GLU A 131 -4.35 13.89 14.32
C GLU A 131 -5.52 14.52 13.52
N ALA A 132 -5.47 14.39 12.19
CA ALA A 132 -6.58 14.64 11.27
C ALA A 132 -7.34 13.34 10.99
N SER A 133 -8.63 13.41 10.69
CA SER A 133 -9.40 12.26 10.21
C SER A 133 -8.97 11.88 8.78
N GLU A 134 -8.60 12.87 7.99
CA GLU A 134 -8.17 12.75 6.58
C GLU A 134 -7.04 13.75 6.31
N GLN A 135 -6.05 13.39 5.49
CA GLN A 135 -5.12 14.36 4.92
C GLN A 135 -5.84 15.13 3.81
N LEU A 136 -5.88 16.46 3.89
CA LEU A 136 -6.58 17.27 2.90
C LEU A 136 -5.92 17.20 1.52
N PHE A 137 -4.58 17.12 1.46
CA PHE A 137 -3.81 17.04 0.21
C PHE A 137 -3.42 15.59 -0.12
N GLY A 138 -3.81 15.10 -1.30
CA GLY A 138 -3.46 13.77 -1.83
C GLY A 138 -4.41 13.32 -2.95
N ASP A 139 -4.03 12.28 -3.71
CA ASP A 139 -4.82 11.76 -4.85
C ASP A 139 -6.25 11.30 -4.43
N GLU A 140 -6.45 11.01 -3.15
CA GLU A 140 -7.72 10.55 -2.53
C GLU A 140 -8.24 11.51 -1.43
N GLY A 141 -7.65 12.72 -1.28
CA GLY A 141 -8.06 13.71 -0.27
C GLY A 141 -9.29 14.53 -0.69
N ILE A 142 -9.96 15.21 0.25
CA ILE A 142 -11.08 16.15 -0.06
C ILE A 142 -10.63 17.22 -1.07
N LEU A 143 -9.34 17.56 -1.08
CA LEU A 143 -8.72 18.41 -2.10
C LEU A 143 -7.89 17.58 -3.08
N ASN A 144 -8.56 17.03 -4.09
CA ASN A 144 -7.89 16.49 -5.26
C ASN A 144 -7.10 17.62 -5.97
N LEU A 145 -5.78 17.56 -5.88
CA LEU A 145 -4.89 18.57 -6.45
C LEU A 145 -4.90 18.58 -7.99
N GLU A 146 -5.37 17.50 -8.62
CA GLU A 146 -5.61 17.44 -10.06
C GLU A 146 -6.77 18.37 -10.48
N ASP A 147 -7.86 18.37 -9.72
CA ASP A 147 -9.00 19.27 -9.95
C ASP A 147 -8.60 20.74 -9.73
N PHE A 148 -7.73 21.00 -8.74
CA PHE A 148 -7.16 22.33 -8.54
C PHE A 148 -6.29 22.77 -9.72
N ARG A 149 -5.43 21.88 -10.24
CA ARG A 149 -4.63 22.14 -11.44
C ARG A 149 -5.51 22.51 -12.64
N GLN A 150 -6.58 21.74 -12.87
CA GLN A 150 -7.55 22.02 -13.95
C GLN A 150 -8.19 23.39 -13.77
N THR A 151 -8.50 23.79 -12.53
CA THR A 151 -9.04 25.12 -12.22
C THR A 151 -8.04 26.24 -12.53
N VAL A 152 -6.75 26.05 -12.20
CA VAL A 152 -5.68 27.03 -12.48
C VAL A 152 -5.44 27.18 -13.99
N LEU A 153 -5.46 26.06 -14.72
CA LEU A 153 -5.25 26.02 -16.16
C LEU A 153 -6.52 26.28 -17.00
N ASP A 154 -7.68 26.48 -16.37
CA ASP A 154 -8.93 26.74 -17.07
C ASP A 154 -8.84 28.03 -17.92
N ALA A 155 -8.74 27.85 -19.23
CA ALA A 155 -8.67 28.94 -20.19
C ALA A 155 -9.97 29.74 -20.31
N SER A 156 -11.12 29.20 -19.86
CA SER A 156 -12.41 29.87 -19.95
C SER A 156 -12.44 31.19 -19.17
N THR A 157 -11.66 31.27 -18.10
CA THR A 157 -11.57 32.40 -17.16
C THR A 157 -10.54 33.47 -17.56
N CYS A 158 -9.80 33.30 -18.67
CA CYS A 158 -8.82 34.29 -19.15
C CYS A 158 -9.42 35.25 -20.19
N ASP A 159 -9.16 36.54 -20.11
CA ASP A 159 -9.77 37.55 -21.01
C ASP A 159 -9.05 37.72 -22.37
N THR A 160 -7.84 37.17 -22.52
CA THR A 160 -7.02 37.39 -23.73
C THR A 160 -6.93 36.17 -24.61
N THR A 161 -7.08 36.34 -25.92
CA THR A 161 -7.00 35.26 -26.92
C THR A 161 -5.67 34.51 -26.84
N SER A 162 -4.53 35.23 -26.74
CA SER A 162 -3.21 34.61 -26.59
C SER A 162 -2.99 33.95 -25.22
N GLY A 163 -3.65 34.44 -24.17
CA GLY A 163 -3.59 33.84 -22.83
C GLY A 163 -4.37 32.53 -22.76
N LYS A 164 -5.59 32.50 -23.32
CA LYS A 164 -6.38 31.27 -23.48
C LYS A 164 -5.60 30.20 -24.23
N ALA A 165 -5.02 30.58 -25.36
CA ALA A 165 -4.22 29.70 -26.19
C ALA A 165 -3.01 29.11 -25.45
N LEU A 166 -2.33 29.89 -24.59
CA LEU A 166 -1.19 29.41 -23.81
C LEU A 166 -1.61 28.47 -22.67
N LEU A 167 -2.72 28.75 -22.00
CA LEU A 167 -3.26 27.90 -20.94
C LEU A 167 -3.76 26.56 -21.48
N GLU A 168 -4.52 26.56 -22.59
CA GLU A 168 -4.93 25.34 -23.30
C GLU A 168 -3.71 24.53 -23.76
N ALA A 169 -2.66 25.20 -24.24
CA ALA A 169 -1.43 24.53 -24.66
C ALA A 169 -0.67 23.89 -23.48
N LEU A 170 -0.62 24.57 -22.33
CA LEU A 170 0.01 24.02 -21.12
C LEU A 170 -0.79 22.84 -20.57
N ASP A 171 -2.12 22.93 -20.54
CA ASP A 171 -3.00 21.85 -20.12
C ASP A 171 -2.81 20.59 -20.98
N ASN A 172 -2.81 20.76 -22.31
CA ASN A 172 -2.59 19.67 -23.26
C ASN A 172 -1.19 19.04 -23.18
N VAL A 173 -0.16 19.85 -22.90
CA VAL A 173 1.24 19.38 -22.86
C VAL A 173 1.60 18.75 -21.50
N LEU A 174 0.87 19.10 -20.44
CA LEU A 174 1.04 18.54 -19.09
C LEU A 174 0.07 17.38 -18.79
N GLY A 175 -0.94 17.15 -19.64
CA GLY A 175 -2.04 16.20 -19.40
C GLY A 175 -1.60 14.73 -19.30
N GLU A 176 -2.18 14.04 -18.30
CA GLU A 176 -1.94 12.65 -17.81
C GLU A 176 -0.69 12.39 -16.94
N ASP A 177 0.23 13.34 -16.77
CA ASP A 177 1.40 13.11 -15.91
C ASP A 177 1.09 13.43 -14.43
N THR A 178 1.01 12.38 -13.61
CA THR A 178 0.72 12.45 -12.16
C THR A 178 1.73 13.30 -11.40
N THR A 179 2.95 13.44 -11.94
CA THR A 179 4.02 14.26 -11.36
C THR A 179 3.64 15.74 -11.26
N TYR A 180 2.81 16.25 -12.17
CA TYR A 180 2.40 17.68 -12.18
C TYR A 180 1.11 17.95 -11.41
N ALA A 181 0.36 16.90 -11.04
CA ALA A 181 -0.89 17.03 -10.30
C ALA A 181 -0.67 17.01 -8.78
N ALA A 182 0.30 16.25 -8.28
CA ALA A 182 0.50 16.03 -6.85
C ALA A 182 1.57 16.92 -6.19
N ASP A 183 2.35 17.69 -6.96
CA ASP A 183 3.47 18.48 -6.46
C ASP A 183 3.09 19.96 -6.22
N VAL A 184 3.06 20.36 -4.94
CA VAL A 184 2.72 21.72 -4.50
C VAL A 184 3.68 22.78 -5.08
N GLU A 185 4.97 22.47 -5.26
CA GLU A 185 5.92 23.41 -5.87
C GLU A 185 5.61 23.66 -7.35
N VAL A 186 5.15 22.61 -8.05
CA VAL A 186 4.70 22.68 -9.44
C VAL A 186 3.41 23.49 -9.53
N LEU A 187 2.42 23.23 -8.67
CA LEU A 187 1.16 23.98 -8.65
C LEU A 187 1.36 25.47 -8.33
N ASN A 188 2.25 25.80 -7.40
CA ASN A 188 2.66 27.18 -7.13
C ASN A 188 3.30 27.84 -8.36
N THR A 189 4.12 27.10 -9.10
CA THR A 189 4.70 27.57 -10.37
C THR A 189 3.61 27.81 -11.43
N LEU A 190 2.62 26.93 -11.53
CA LEU A 190 1.49 27.07 -12.45
C LEU A 190 0.61 28.28 -12.09
N CYS A 191 0.35 28.55 -10.81
CA CYS A 191 -0.35 29.77 -10.38
C CYS A 191 0.42 31.03 -10.78
N ARG A 192 1.76 31.06 -10.56
CA ARG A 192 2.59 32.19 -11.00
C ARG A 192 2.59 32.40 -12.52
N ILE A 193 2.54 31.31 -13.29
CA ILE A 193 2.34 31.35 -14.75
C ILE A 193 0.97 31.93 -15.07
N ARG A 194 -0.08 31.47 -14.39
CA ARG A 194 -1.44 31.96 -14.55
C ARG A 194 -1.55 33.46 -14.28
N ASP A 195 -0.96 33.95 -13.20
CA ASP A 195 -0.97 35.39 -12.87
C ASP A 195 -0.18 36.21 -13.90
N ALA A 196 0.94 35.69 -14.40
CA ALA A 196 1.68 36.33 -15.48
C ALA A 196 0.88 36.38 -16.79
N VAL A 197 -0.01 35.41 -17.03
CA VAL A 197 -0.96 35.41 -18.15
C VAL A 197 -2.06 36.44 -17.94
N ASP A 198 -2.71 36.45 -16.78
CA ASP A 198 -3.81 37.35 -16.45
C ASP A 198 -3.35 38.83 -16.44
N GLU A 199 -2.15 39.11 -15.91
CA GLU A 199 -1.54 40.45 -15.87
C GLU A 199 -0.76 40.83 -17.14
N ARG A 200 -0.69 39.94 -18.14
CA ARG A 200 0.00 40.14 -19.43
C ARG A 200 1.51 40.40 -19.30
N ARG A 201 2.15 39.79 -18.31
CA ARG A 201 3.60 39.88 -18.05
C ARG A 201 4.41 38.89 -18.89
N ALA A 202 4.43 39.11 -20.20
CA ALA A 202 5.09 38.18 -21.14
C ALA A 202 6.59 37.95 -20.88
N LYS A 203 7.29 38.91 -20.25
CA LYS A 203 8.72 38.80 -19.93
C LYS A 203 9.04 37.79 -18.83
N ASP A 204 8.06 37.43 -18.01
CA ASP A 204 8.27 36.58 -16.83
C ASP A 204 8.03 35.10 -17.17
N LEU A 205 7.13 34.83 -18.14
CA LEU A 205 6.77 33.49 -18.61
C LEU A 205 7.97 32.61 -19.02
N PRO A 206 8.98 33.09 -19.78
CA PRO A 206 10.18 32.32 -20.10
C PRO A 206 10.90 31.68 -18.93
N SER A 207 10.99 32.40 -17.81
CA SER A 207 11.70 31.94 -16.61
C SER A 207 10.80 31.04 -15.78
N LEU A 208 9.52 31.38 -15.65
CA LEU A 208 8.52 30.60 -14.91
C LEU A 208 8.32 29.22 -15.53
N ILE A 209 8.24 29.13 -16.86
CA ILE A 209 8.12 27.84 -17.56
C ILE A 209 9.37 26.97 -17.31
N ALA A 210 10.56 27.56 -17.23
CA ALA A 210 11.80 26.81 -16.93
C ALA A 210 11.86 26.25 -15.50
N GLU A 211 11.06 26.79 -14.57
CA GLU A 211 10.99 26.29 -13.21
C GLU A 211 10.29 24.92 -13.16
N LEU A 212 9.38 24.64 -14.11
CA LEU A 212 8.74 23.33 -14.25
C LEU A 212 9.77 22.18 -14.45
N PRO A 213 9.50 20.96 -13.95
CA PRO A 213 10.47 19.85 -13.93
C PRO A 213 11.07 19.45 -15.29
N GLU A 214 10.29 19.54 -16.37
CA GLU A 214 10.70 19.05 -17.71
C GLU A 214 10.83 20.14 -18.77
N PHE A 215 11.09 21.38 -18.36
CA PHE A 215 11.23 22.49 -19.29
C PHE A 215 12.60 23.16 -19.18
N ILE A 216 13.05 23.73 -20.29
CA ILE A 216 14.14 24.72 -20.36
C ILE A 216 13.54 26.10 -20.63
N ARG A 217 14.36 27.14 -20.46
CA ARG A 217 13.96 28.52 -20.71
C ARG A 217 13.36 28.73 -22.09
N GLU A 218 12.05 28.93 -22.12
CA GLU A 218 11.28 29.18 -23.33
C GLU A 218 11.43 30.64 -23.76
N ASP A 219 12.12 30.91 -24.87
CA ASP A 219 12.41 32.27 -25.33
C ASP A 219 11.58 32.72 -26.54
N PHE A 220 10.56 31.94 -26.92
CA PHE A 220 9.58 32.31 -27.93
C PHE A 220 8.47 33.25 -27.42
N ILE A 221 8.15 33.20 -26.13
CA ILE A 221 7.19 34.11 -25.49
C ILE A 221 7.88 35.45 -25.28
N ASP A 222 7.76 36.34 -26.26
CA ASP A 222 8.36 37.66 -26.27
C ASP A 222 7.38 38.75 -25.77
N SER A 223 7.83 40.01 -25.75
CA SER A 223 6.99 41.13 -25.27
C SER A 223 5.69 41.32 -26.03
N ASP A 224 5.58 40.76 -27.23
CA ASP A 224 4.49 41.00 -28.16
C ASP A 224 3.46 39.85 -28.13
N TRP A 225 3.70 38.79 -27.33
CA TRP A 225 2.84 37.61 -27.16
C TRP A 225 1.35 37.94 -26.98
N PHE A 226 1.02 38.80 -26.02
CA PHE A 226 -0.36 39.19 -25.71
C PHE A 226 -0.97 40.21 -26.69
N THR A 227 -0.21 40.62 -27.72
CA THR A 227 -0.66 41.58 -28.75
C THR A 227 -0.83 40.95 -30.13
N GLN A 228 -0.66 39.63 -30.23
CA GLN A 228 -0.89 38.87 -31.46
C GLN A 228 -2.35 38.98 -31.90
N GLN A 229 -2.56 39.15 -33.22
CA GLN A 229 -3.89 39.29 -33.84
C GLN A 229 -4.34 38.03 -34.59
N GLU A 230 -3.67 36.91 -34.35
CA GLU A 230 -3.98 35.62 -34.96
C GLU A 230 -5.18 34.95 -34.27
N GLU A 231 -5.78 33.96 -34.93
CA GLU A 231 -6.87 33.19 -34.34
C GLU A 231 -6.36 32.33 -33.17
N GLN A 232 -7.17 32.16 -32.12
CA GLN A 232 -6.79 31.44 -30.89
C GLN A 232 -6.19 30.07 -31.17
N ASP A 233 -6.82 29.29 -32.05
CA ASP A 233 -6.36 27.94 -32.41
C ASP A 233 -4.97 27.95 -33.06
N THR A 234 -4.64 29.00 -33.83
CA THR A 234 -3.32 29.13 -34.47
C THR A 234 -2.24 29.44 -33.43
N ILE A 235 -2.55 30.30 -32.46
CA ILE A 235 -1.65 30.63 -31.36
C ILE A 235 -1.46 29.41 -30.46
N ARG A 236 -2.54 28.65 -30.18
CA ARG A 236 -2.50 27.43 -29.37
C ARG A 236 -1.64 26.37 -30.02
N GLU A 237 -1.89 26.02 -31.29
CA GLU A 237 -1.11 25.02 -32.03
C GLU A 237 0.37 25.42 -32.08
N THR A 238 0.66 26.71 -32.23
CA THR A 238 2.05 27.21 -32.19
C THR A 238 2.67 27.04 -30.80
N ALA A 239 1.95 27.38 -29.73
CA ALA A 239 2.41 27.23 -28.35
C ALA A 239 2.63 25.76 -27.97
N GLU A 240 1.68 24.86 -28.28
CA GLU A 240 1.77 23.42 -28.02
C GLU A 240 3.01 22.81 -28.69
N ASN A 241 3.18 23.06 -29.99
CA ASN A 241 4.32 22.54 -30.75
C ASN A 241 5.66 22.99 -30.15
N LEU A 242 5.73 24.22 -29.62
CA LEU A 242 6.94 24.74 -29.00
C LEU A 242 7.18 24.18 -27.61
N LEU A 243 6.15 24.09 -26.77
CA LEU A 243 6.23 23.51 -25.43
C LEU A 243 6.60 22.02 -25.49
N SER A 244 6.03 21.25 -26.41
CA SER A 244 6.42 19.85 -26.63
C SER A 244 7.85 19.70 -27.17
N ASP A 245 8.29 20.59 -28.07
CA ASP A 245 9.68 20.59 -28.58
C ASP A 245 10.67 20.96 -27.46
N ASN A 246 10.28 21.89 -26.58
CA ASN A 246 11.03 22.27 -25.39
C ASN A 246 11.18 21.09 -24.42
N GLN A 247 10.09 20.40 -24.05
CA GLN A 247 10.12 19.19 -23.20
C GLN A 247 11.03 18.10 -23.78
N ARG A 248 10.95 17.86 -25.10
CA ARG A 248 11.82 16.90 -25.80
C ARG A 248 13.30 17.23 -25.60
N HIS A 249 13.68 18.49 -25.77
CA HIS A 249 15.05 18.95 -25.57
C HIS A 249 15.48 18.89 -24.09
N ALA A 250 14.62 19.31 -23.17
CA ALA A 250 14.82 19.23 -21.73
C ALA A 250 15.06 17.78 -21.27
N ALA A 251 14.23 16.83 -21.71
CA ALA A 251 14.37 15.40 -21.40
C ALA A 251 15.71 14.84 -21.91
N GLN A 252 16.13 15.22 -23.12
CA GLN A 252 17.43 14.79 -23.67
C GLN A 252 18.61 15.34 -22.87
N LEU A 253 18.57 16.61 -22.45
CA LEU A 253 19.59 17.24 -21.62
C LEU A 253 19.62 16.62 -20.20
N ARG A 254 18.46 16.42 -19.58
CA ARG A 254 18.30 15.75 -18.27
C ARG A 254 18.90 14.34 -18.26
N ARG A 255 18.63 13.55 -19.31
CA ARG A 255 19.21 12.19 -19.47
C ARG A 255 20.74 12.20 -19.54
N ALA A 256 21.33 13.27 -20.05
CA ALA A 256 22.77 13.41 -20.16
C ALA A 256 23.42 13.83 -18.82
N HIS A 257 22.75 14.66 -18.00
CA HIS A 257 23.27 15.14 -16.71
C HIS A 257 23.18 14.13 -15.54
N ARG A 258 22.68 12.89 -15.76
CA ARG A 258 22.62 11.84 -14.71
C ARG A 258 24.02 11.28 -14.38
N THR A 259 24.38 11.24 -13.10
CA THR A 259 25.66 10.72 -12.57
C THR A 259 25.90 9.27 -12.99
N GLY A 260 27.12 8.97 -13.49
CA GLY A 260 27.53 7.60 -13.88
C GLY A 260 27.28 7.21 -15.34
N THR A 261 26.79 8.12 -16.20
CA THR A 261 26.62 7.87 -17.65
C THR A 261 27.65 8.64 -18.48
N ASP A 262 28.01 8.13 -19.68
CA ASP A 262 28.87 8.83 -20.64
C ASP A 262 28.12 10.01 -21.28
N THR A 263 28.06 11.12 -20.53
CA THR A 263 27.36 12.38 -20.87
C THR A 263 27.82 12.95 -22.22
N GLU A 264 29.13 12.93 -22.48
CA GLU A 264 29.71 13.51 -23.70
C GLU A 264 29.32 12.70 -24.95
N SER A 265 29.35 11.36 -24.87
CA SER A 265 28.96 10.50 -25.99
C SER A 265 27.47 10.61 -26.35
N LYS A 266 26.58 10.67 -25.35
CA LYS A 266 25.13 10.84 -25.56
C LYS A 266 24.78 12.21 -26.13
N LEU A 267 25.36 13.31 -25.62
CA LEU A 267 25.11 14.64 -26.16
C LEU A 267 25.66 14.81 -27.58
N ASN A 268 26.84 14.26 -27.86
CA ASN A 268 27.44 14.29 -29.21
C ASN A 268 26.63 13.51 -30.26
N SER A 269 25.70 12.64 -29.83
CA SER A 269 24.83 11.88 -30.71
C SER A 269 23.64 12.69 -31.27
N ASN A 270 23.26 13.77 -30.58
CA ASN A 270 22.08 14.60 -30.87
C ASN A 270 22.42 16.08 -31.10
N TYR A 271 23.56 16.59 -30.58
CA TYR A 271 23.92 18.01 -30.64
C TYR A 271 25.34 18.25 -31.15
N GLU A 272 25.57 19.40 -31.80
CA GLU A 272 26.89 19.80 -32.30
C GLU A 272 27.94 19.82 -31.18
N LYS A 273 29.17 19.35 -31.47
CA LYS A 273 30.28 19.30 -30.49
C LYS A 273 30.56 20.64 -29.81
N SER A 274 30.33 21.75 -30.50
CA SER A 274 30.46 23.12 -29.97
C SER A 274 29.44 23.41 -28.86
N PHE A 275 28.21 22.91 -29.00
CA PHE A 275 27.14 23.07 -28.02
C PHE A 275 27.28 22.09 -26.85
N VAL A 276 27.68 20.85 -27.11
CA VAL A 276 27.93 19.84 -26.06
C VAL A 276 28.93 20.34 -25.02
N LYS A 277 30.01 21.01 -25.47
CA LYS A 277 30.98 21.61 -24.56
C LYS A 277 30.37 22.71 -23.67
N LYS A 278 29.48 23.53 -24.23
CA LYS A 278 28.78 24.59 -23.50
C LYS A 278 27.80 24.02 -22.46
N VAL A 279 27.10 22.93 -22.79
CA VAL A 279 26.21 22.21 -21.85
C VAL A 279 26.99 21.59 -20.69
N LEU A 280 28.18 21.06 -20.97
CA LEU A 280 29.08 20.50 -19.94
C LEU A 280 29.70 21.58 -19.02
N ASP A 281 29.86 22.81 -19.52
CA ASP A 281 30.42 23.94 -18.78
C ASP A 281 29.35 24.73 -17.96
N GLU A 282 28.05 24.54 -18.25
CA GLU A 282 26.94 25.17 -17.52
C GLU A 282 26.47 24.29 -16.33
N PRO A 283 26.33 24.83 -15.11
CA PRO A 283 25.94 24.05 -13.94
C PRO A 283 24.47 23.58 -13.96
N THR A 284 23.61 24.20 -14.78
CA THR A 284 22.17 23.85 -14.88
C THR A 284 21.66 23.97 -16.31
N TRP A 285 21.11 22.89 -16.85
CA TRP A 285 20.58 22.85 -18.22
C TRP A 285 19.28 23.69 -18.38
N LYS A 286 18.56 23.95 -17.29
CA LYS A 286 17.31 24.75 -17.26
C LYS A 286 17.48 26.19 -17.80
N ASN A 287 18.67 26.77 -17.68
CA ASN A 287 18.95 28.14 -18.10
C ASN A 287 19.25 28.29 -19.61
N LEU A 288 19.37 27.17 -20.33
CA LEU A 288 19.61 27.18 -21.77
C LEU A 288 18.36 27.65 -22.52
N LYS A 289 18.54 28.55 -23.48
CA LYS A 289 17.45 29.07 -24.31
C LYS A 289 16.98 28.01 -25.30
N HIS A 290 15.68 27.76 -25.37
CA HIS A 290 15.08 26.79 -26.29
C HIS A 290 15.51 27.03 -27.74
N THR A 291 15.48 28.27 -28.25
CA THR A 291 15.91 28.59 -29.62
C THR A 291 17.39 28.26 -29.89
N GLU A 292 18.24 28.37 -28.87
CA GLU A 292 19.66 28.05 -28.98
C GLU A 292 19.88 26.53 -29.02
N VAL A 293 19.18 25.78 -28.15
CA VAL A 293 19.26 24.31 -28.13
C VAL A 293 18.80 23.72 -29.46
N LYS A 294 17.66 24.21 -29.97
CA LYS A 294 17.08 23.83 -31.27
C LYS A 294 18.04 24.09 -32.43
N LYS A 295 18.76 25.21 -32.40
CA LYS A 295 19.73 25.59 -33.46
C LYS A 295 20.92 24.63 -33.56
N HIS A 296 21.33 24.04 -32.44
CA HIS A 296 22.50 23.17 -32.36
C HIS A 296 22.17 21.67 -32.38
N GLU A 297 20.90 21.30 -32.59
CA GLU A 297 20.49 19.94 -32.86
C GLU A 297 21.11 19.47 -34.19
N GLN A 298 21.86 18.37 -34.16
CA GLN A 298 22.42 17.80 -35.39
C GLN A 298 21.28 17.21 -36.22
N THR A 299 21.13 17.67 -37.46
CA THR A 299 20.21 17.04 -38.42
C THR A 299 20.76 15.69 -38.86
N ARG A 300 20.54 14.65 -38.05
CA ARG A 300 20.52 13.28 -38.56
C ARG A 300 19.19 13.12 -39.28
N THR A 301 19.22 12.73 -40.56
CA THR A 301 18.07 12.11 -41.22
C THR A 301 17.84 10.71 -40.64
N SER A 302 17.56 10.61 -39.34
CA SER A 302 16.83 9.49 -38.79
C SER A 302 15.35 9.79 -39.05
N ARG A 303 14.68 8.92 -39.81
CA ARG A 303 13.22 8.99 -40.06
C ARG A 303 12.52 8.34 -38.87
N GLN A 304 12.54 9.04 -37.73
CA GLN A 304 11.91 8.60 -36.50
C GLN A 304 10.43 8.96 -36.53
N PHE A 305 9.60 8.05 -36.06
CA PHE A 305 8.19 8.34 -35.86
C PHE A 305 8.04 9.44 -34.79
N ARG A 306 7.18 10.44 -35.05
CA ARG A 306 6.94 11.57 -34.14
C ARG A 306 5.65 11.40 -33.36
N LYS A 307 4.52 11.37 -34.07
CA LYS A 307 3.19 11.30 -33.46
C LYS A 307 2.18 10.63 -34.39
N LEU A 308 1.12 10.09 -33.79
CA LEU A 308 -0.05 9.56 -34.48
C LEU A 308 -1.21 10.45 -34.09
N GLU A 309 -1.78 11.15 -35.05
CA GLU A 309 -2.99 11.94 -34.83
C GLU A 309 -4.20 11.11 -35.25
N ILE A 310 -5.20 11.03 -34.39
CA ILE A 310 -6.43 10.28 -34.64
C ILE A 310 -7.59 11.26 -34.64
N THR A 311 -8.34 11.30 -35.74
CA THR A 311 -9.62 12.02 -35.81
C THR A 311 -10.74 11.01 -35.67
N ALA A 312 -11.38 11.05 -34.50
CA ALA A 312 -12.47 10.18 -34.05
C ALA A 312 -13.39 10.99 -33.13
N ALA A 313 -14.55 10.45 -32.75
CA ALA A 313 -15.41 11.07 -31.73
C ALA A 313 -14.76 10.99 -30.35
N ASP A 314 -14.10 9.87 -30.07
CA ASP A 314 -13.22 9.67 -28.92
C ASP A 314 -12.20 8.55 -29.24
N HIS A 315 -11.05 8.49 -28.56
CA HIS A 315 -10.06 7.43 -28.78
C HIS A 315 -9.07 7.25 -27.61
N ARG A 316 -8.60 6.00 -27.43
CA ARG A 316 -7.51 5.64 -26.52
C ARG A 316 -6.36 5.02 -27.31
N LEU A 317 -5.14 5.38 -26.93
CA LEU A 317 -3.92 4.87 -27.55
C LEU A 317 -3.11 4.10 -26.52
N TYR A 318 -2.86 2.83 -26.81
CA TYR A 318 -2.14 1.93 -25.91
C TYR A 318 -0.72 1.71 -26.45
N SER A 319 0.28 1.99 -25.61
CA SER A 319 1.70 1.77 -25.89
C SER A 319 2.36 0.96 -24.77
N PRO A 320 3.21 -0.04 -25.07
CA PRO A 320 3.86 -0.85 -24.04
C PRO A 320 5.00 -0.09 -23.31
N PRO A 321 5.35 -0.45 -22.05
CA PRO A 321 6.14 0.41 -21.16
C PRO A 321 7.67 0.33 -21.34
N GLU A 322 8.22 -0.64 -22.07
CA GLU A 322 9.66 -0.79 -22.23
C GLU A 322 10.06 -1.23 -23.65
N ALA A 323 10.37 -0.27 -24.54
CA ALA A 323 11.45 -0.31 -25.54
C ALA A 323 11.26 0.76 -26.63
N ASP A 324 12.36 1.16 -27.24
CA ASP A 324 12.36 1.62 -28.64
C ASP A 324 11.59 0.59 -29.53
N GLU A 325 10.82 1.07 -30.52
CA GLU A 325 10.39 0.38 -31.77
C GLU A 325 8.98 -0.31 -31.92
N ILE A 326 8.33 0.04 -33.05
CA ILE A 326 7.47 -0.77 -33.95
C ILE A 326 5.94 -0.90 -33.76
N ARG A 327 5.27 -1.11 -32.61
CA ARG A 327 3.82 -1.45 -32.62
C ARG A 327 2.96 -0.67 -31.60
N ARG A 328 1.79 -0.16 -32.01
CA ARG A 328 0.82 0.53 -31.14
C ARG A 328 -0.62 0.08 -31.42
N SER A 329 -1.50 0.17 -30.43
CA SER A 329 -2.91 -0.16 -30.56
C SER A 329 -3.79 1.07 -30.32
N VAL A 330 -4.86 1.21 -31.09
CA VAL A 330 -5.79 2.33 -31.05
C VAL A 330 -7.20 1.78 -30.90
N ILE A 331 -7.90 2.17 -29.84
CA ILE A 331 -9.35 1.96 -29.72
C ILE A 331 -10.02 3.31 -29.99
N ALA A 332 -10.92 3.39 -30.95
CA ALA A 332 -11.54 4.64 -31.34
C ALA A 332 -13.07 4.52 -31.48
N LEU A 333 -13.78 5.51 -30.99
CA LEU A 333 -15.20 5.72 -31.27
C LEU A 333 -15.30 6.55 -32.56
N PRO A 334 -15.84 6.03 -33.68
CA PRO A 334 -15.79 6.73 -34.95
C PRO A 334 -16.68 7.98 -34.94
N GLN A 335 -16.20 9.08 -35.52
CA GLN A 335 -16.99 10.31 -35.66
C GLN A 335 -17.84 10.22 -36.92
N ASN A 336 -19.17 10.12 -36.78
CA ASN A 336 -20.09 9.96 -37.92
C ASN A 336 -19.73 8.80 -38.87
N GLY A 337 -19.18 7.69 -38.33
CA GLY A 337 -18.77 6.53 -39.13
C GLY A 337 -17.46 6.75 -39.91
N ILE A 338 -16.67 7.76 -39.54
CA ILE A 338 -15.36 8.04 -40.14
C ILE A 338 -14.28 7.95 -39.05
N LEU A 339 -13.17 7.30 -39.39
CA LEU A 339 -11.97 7.25 -38.58
C LEU A 339 -10.78 7.61 -39.46
N LYS A 340 -9.98 8.59 -39.00
CA LYS A 340 -8.79 9.04 -39.72
C LYS A 340 -7.58 8.94 -38.81
N LEU A 341 -6.50 8.34 -39.32
CA LEU A 341 -5.22 8.24 -38.62
C LEU A 341 -4.14 8.88 -39.47
N THR A 342 -3.36 9.79 -38.88
CA THR A 342 -2.24 10.45 -39.55
C THR A 342 -0.96 10.19 -38.78
N ALA A 343 -0.07 9.40 -39.34
CA ALA A 343 1.26 9.16 -38.79
C ALA A 343 2.24 10.21 -39.32
N GLU A 344 2.93 10.89 -38.42
CA GLU A 344 3.97 11.88 -38.74
C GLU A 344 5.37 11.37 -38.38
N PHE A 345 6.33 11.61 -39.27
CA PHE A 345 7.74 11.26 -39.08
C PHE A 345 8.64 12.50 -39.07
N SER A 346 9.84 12.36 -38.52
CA SER A 346 10.80 13.47 -38.37
C SER A 346 11.43 13.98 -39.68
N ALA A 347 11.22 13.28 -40.79
CA ALA A 347 11.69 13.66 -42.13
C ALA A 347 10.83 13.03 -43.23
N ASP A 348 10.95 13.51 -44.48
CA ASP A 348 10.25 12.94 -45.65
C ASP A 348 10.53 11.43 -45.78
N LEU A 349 9.45 10.69 -45.97
CA LEU A 349 9.45 9.25 -46.09
C LEU A 349 9.88 8.76 -47.50
N GLU A 350 10.00 9.62 -48.51
CA GLU A 350 10.43 9.28 -49.90
C GLU A 350 9.74 8.04 -50.51
N ASP A 351 10.47 6.98 -50.89
CA ASP A 351 9.91 5.73 -51.43
C ASP A 351 9.56 4.70 -50.34
N THR A 352 9.46 5.12 -49.08
CA THR A 352 9.11 4.21 -47.96
C THR A 352 7.72 3.61 -48.20
N PRO A 353 7.61 2.28 -48.25
CA PRO A 353 6.32 1.64 -48.44
C PRO A 353 5.53 1.55 -47.12
N TYR A 354 4.20 1.60 -47.26
CA TYR A 354 3.21 1.52 -46.19
C TYR A 354 1.95 0.81 -46.71
N GLU A 355 1.20 0.17 -45.82
CA GLU A 355 -0.01 -0.60 -46.16
C GLU A 355 -1.08 -0.37 -45.09
N PHE A 356 -2.34 -0.21 -45.51
CA PHE A 356 -3.47 -0.04 -44.59
C PHE A 356 -4.54 -1.06 -44.92
N ILE A 357 -4.64 -2.10 -44.10
CA ILE A 357 -5.31 -3.34 -44.43
C ILE A 357 -6.35 -3.74 -43.39
N GLY A 358 -7.40 -4.41 -43.86
CA GLY A 358 -8.43 -5.03 -43.04
C GLY A 358 -8.09 -6.46 -42.65
N PRO A 359 -8.99 -7.12 -41.89
CA PRO A 359 -8.82 -8.50 -41.44
C PRO A 359 -8.76 -9.53 -42.58
N ASP A 360 -9.32 -9.18 -43.74
CA ASP A 360 -9.30 -9.96 -44.98
C ASP A 360 -8.00 -9.77 -45.80
N GLY A 361 -7.07 -8.93 -45.31
CA GLY A 361 -5.82 -8.59 -45.97
C GLY A 361 -5.97 -7.67 -47.19
N ASN A 362 -7.19 -7.20 -47.47
CA ASN A 362 -7.45 -6.20 -48.51
C ASN A 362 -7.24 -4.79 -47.93
N ASP A 363 -6.97 -3.83 -48.82
CA ASP A 363 -6.86 -2.42 -48.42
C ASP A 363 -8.19 -1.96 -47.82
N VAL A 364 -8.14 -1.41 -46.61
CA VAL A 364 -9.32 -0.86 -45.92
C VAL A 364 -9.25 0.65 -45.98
N GLY A 365 -10.23 1.26 -46.65
CA GLY A 365 -10.29 2.72 -46.79
C GLY A 365 -9.26 3.29 -47.78
N SER A 366 -8.91 4.55 -47.61
CA SER A 366 -7.99 5.28 -48.50
C SER A 366 -6.74 5.73 -47.74
N THR A 367 -5.60 5.72 -48.42
CA THR A 367 -4.34 6.26 -47.89
C THR A 367 -3.84 7.39 -48.76
N SER A 368 -3.26 8.40 -48.13
CA SER A 368 -2.61 9.52 -48.81
C SER A 368 -1.30 9.87 -48.10
N LYS A 369 -0.27 10.17 -48.87
CA LYS A 369 1.04 10.59 -48.36
C LYS A 369 1.35 12.02 -48.80
N TYR A 370 1.82 12.83 -47.85
CA TYR A 370 2.34 14.16 -48.08
C TYR A 370 3.61 14.37 -47.25
N GLU A 371 4.77 14.46 -47.93
CA GLU A 371 6.09 14.63 -47.31
C GLU A 371 6.35 13.61 -46.17
N ASN A 372 6.40 14.09 -44.93
CA ASN A 372 6.67 13.32 -43.72
C ASN A 372 5.41 12.73 -43.06
N ARG A 373 4.22 12.92 -43.64
CA ARG A 373 2.93 12.46 -43.10
C ARG A 373 2.26 11.45 -44.03
N VAL A 374 1.69 10.41 -43.43
CA VAL A 374 0.82 9.47 -44.14
C VAL A 374 -0.48 9.33 -43.37
N THR A 375 -1.58 9.60 -44.07
CA THR A 375 -2.92 9.58 -43.55
C THR A 375 -3.68 8.39 -44.12
N ALA A 376 -4.29 7.62 -43.23
CA ALA A 376 -5.22 6.55 -43.51
C ALA A 376 -6.63 6.99 -43.10
N THR A 377 -7.63 6.81 -43.95
CA THR A 377 -9.03 7.17 -43.68
C THR A 377 -9.95 5.99 -43.99
N VAL A 378 -10.74 5.60 -43.00
CA VAL A 378 -11.82 4.61 -43.14
C VAL A 378 -13.15 5.34 -43.05
N GLU A 379 -14.02 5.11 -44.02
CA GLU A 379 -15.36 5.69 -44.09
C GLU A 379 -16.42 4.58 -44.03
N ASN A 380 -17.62 4.92 -43.58
CA ASN A 380 -18.77 4.01 -43.39
C ASN A 380 -18.52 2.91 -42.34
N ILE A 381 -17.81 3.25 -41.26
CA ILE A 381 -17.59 2.35 -40.14
C ILE A 381 -18.90 2.16 -39.36
N SER A 382 -19.19 0.90 -39.00
CA SER A 382 -20.37 0.54 -38.22
C SER A 382 -20.34 1.23 -36.85
N THR A 383 -21.48 1.81 -36.44
CA THR A 383 -21.64 2.42 -35.10
C THR A 383 -22.16 1.43 -34.07
N THR A 384 -22.51 0.21 -34.49
CA THR A 384 -23.10 -0.83 -33.64
C THR A 384 -22.23 -2.07 -33.52
N GLU A 385 -21.27 -2.28 -34.43
CA GLU A 385 -20.37 -3.42 -34.44
C GLU A 385 -18.92 -2.94 -34.56
N PRO A 386 -17.96 -3.59 -33.87
CA PRO A 386 -16.57 -3.18 -33.93
C PRO A 386 -15.97 -3.49 -35.31
N THR A 387 -15.10 -2.59 -35.79
CA THR A 387 -14.41 -2.72 -37.08
C THR A 387 -12.91 -2.61 -36.86
N PHE A 388 -12.12 -3.52 -37.44
CA PHE A 388 -10.68 -3.60 -37.21
C PHE A 388 -9.87 -3.28 -38.45
N ALA A 389 -8.71 -2.64 -38.27
CA ALA A 389 -7.78 -2.34 -39.34
C ALA A 389 -6.34 -2.30 -38.82
N ARG A 390 -5.36 -2.38 -39.73
CA ARG A 390 -3.94 -2.30 -39.40
C ARG A 390 -3.20 -1.40 -40.36
N PHE A 391 -2.42 -0.47 -39.82
CA PHE A 391 -1.62 0.48 -40.58
C PHE A 391 -0.13 0.26 -40.39
N ASN A 392 0.57 -0.19 -41.44
CA ASN A 392 1.96 -0.62 -41.41
C ASN A 392 2.87 0.34 -42.18
N PHE A 393 4.10 0.52 -41.68
CA PHE A 393 5.16 1.31 -42.28
C PHE A 393 6.48 0.53 -42.31
N TYR A 394 7.26 0.69 -43.38
CA TYR A 394 8.53 -0.01 -43.59
C TYR A 394 9.69 0.97 -43.80
N VAL A 395 9.83 1.92 -42.87
CA VAL A 395 10.82 3.01 -42.89
C VAL A 395 12.25 2.46 -43.06
N GLY A 396 12.94 2.95 -44.10
CA GLY A 396 14.30 2.49 -44.44
C GLY A 396 14.35 1.23 -45.32
N LYS A 397 13.20 0.67 -45.71
CA LYS A 397 13.09 -0.48 -46.63
C LYS A 397 12.51 -0.07 -47.98
N LYS A 398 12.76 -0.88 -49.02
CA LYS A 398 12.29 -0.64 -50.41
C LYS A 398 11.01 -1.40 -50.79
N THR A 399 10.57 -2.33 -49.94
CA THR A 399 9.40 -3.21 -50.20
C THR A 399 8.70 -3.53 -48.89
N THR A 400 7.44 -3.96 -48.95
CA THR A 400 6.65 -4.42 -47.79
C THR A 400 6.98 -5.86 -47.36
N ARG A 401 7.96 -6.51 -48.04
CA ARG A 401 8.47 -7.83 -47.63
C ARG A 401 9.31 -7.74 -46.34
N GLY A 402 8.87 -8.43 -45.29
CA GLY A 402 9.53 -8.53 -43.98
C GLY A 402 8.67 -7.95 -42.85
N LYS A 403 9.20 -7.81 -41.64
CA LYS A 403 8.47 -7.18 -40.52
C LYS A 403 8.33 -5.65 -40.74
N PRO A 404 7.19 -5.02 -40.43
CA PRO A 404 7.06 -3.57 -40.47
C PRO A 404 8.00 -2.92 -39.46
N THR A 405 8.43 -1.69 -39.73
CA THR A 405 9.21 -0.88 -38.77
C THR A 405 8.31 -0.04 -37.87
N HIS A 406 7.08 0.25 -38.29
CA HIS A 406 6.01 0.77 -37.43
C HIS A 406 4.68 0.14 -37.83
N GLN A 407 3.81 -0.16 -36.87
CA GLN A 407 2.54 -0.85 -37.03
C GLN A 407 1.54 -0.25 -36.05
N PHE A 408 0.35 0.09 -36.53
CA PHE A 408 -0.75 0.61 -35.73
C PHE A 408 -1.96 -0.29 -35.92
N ASP A 409 -2.35 -1.02 -34.88
CA ASP A 409 -3.55 -1.85 -34.87
C ASP A 409 -4.73 -1.02 -34.38
N ILE A 410 -5.86 -1.07 -35.07
CA ILE A 410 -6.97 -0.14 -34.87
C ILE A 410 -8.25 -0.94 -34.66
N ALA A 411 -8.97 -0.63 -33.60
CA ALA A 411 -10.29 -1.15 -33.27
C ALA A 411 -11.27 0.03 -33.16
N SER A 412 -12.15 0.16 -34.14
CA SER A 412 -13.29 1.07 -34.04
C SER A 412 -14.40 0.39 -33.25
N VAL A 413 -14.90 0.99 -32.18
CA VAL A 413 -15.88 0.35 -31.26
C VAL A 413 -17.15 1.20 -31.09
N PRO A 414 -18.30 0.60 -30.72
CA PRO A 414 -19.51 1.34 -30.37
C PRO A 414 -19.40 2.13 -29.06
N GLN A 415 -20.23 3.17 -28.89
CA GLN A 415 -20.18 4.08 -27.72
C GLN A 415 -20.31 3.36 -26.38
N TRP A 416 -21.25 2.41 -26.27
CA TRP A 416 -21.46 1.66 -25.03
C TRP A 416 -20.23 0.85 -24.58
N PHE A 417 -19.41 0.38 -25.52
CA PHE A 417 -18.20 -0.38 -25.19
C PHE A 417 -17.08 0.54 -24.70
N TYR A 418 -17.04 1.76 -25.23
CA TYR A 418 -16.07 2.77 -24.85
C TYR A 418 -16.31 3.29 -23.42
N ASP A 419 -17.57 3.62 -23.08
CA ASP A 419 -17.98 4.17 -21.78
C ASP A 419 -17.77 3.20 -20.57
N ILE A 420 -17.79 1.88 -20.80
CA ILE A 420 -17.63 0.85 -19.76
C ILE A 420 -16.19 0.76 -19.25
N THR A 421 -15.20 1.09 -20.07
CA THR A 421 -13.78 0.95 -19.73
C THR A 421 -13.25 2.09 -18.83
N ASP A 422 -14.14 2.84 -18.18
CA ASP A 422 -13.83 4.13 -17.56
C ASP A 422 -14.00 4.21 -16.01
N LYS A 423 -14.58 3.21 -15.28
CA LYS A 423 -15.02 3.43 -13.86
C LYS A 423 -15.12 2.22 -12.85
N ILE A 424 -14.08 1.72 -12.12
CA ILE A 424 -14.27 0.75 -10.96
C ILE A 424 -13.15 0.77 -9.85
N THR A 425 -13.49 0.83 -8.53
CA THR A 425 -12.64 0.58 -7.29
C THR A 425 -13.46 0.19 -6.00
N LEU A 426 -12.84 -0.32 -4.90
CA LEU A 426 -13.51 -0.79 -3.64
C LEU A 426 -12.83 -0.27 -2.33
N ASP A 427 -13.59 -0.04 -1.23
CA ASP A 427 -13.11 0.47 0.09
C ASP A 427 -13.88 -0.07 1.34
N VAL A 428 -13.42 0.21 2.58
CA VAL A 428 -14.01 -0.21 3.87
C VAL A 428 -14.35 0.99 4.77
N GLY A 429 -15.62 1.15 5.13
CA GLY A 429 -16.07 2.17 6.08
C GLY A 429 -15.98 1.66 7.53
N VAL A 430 -14.89 2.01 8.22
CA VAL A 430 -14.59 1.59 9.61
C VAL A 430 -15.65 2.10 10.61
N GLU A 431 -16.10 3.35 10.50
CA GLU A 431 -17.09 3.93 11.42
C GLU A 431 -18.52 3.38 11.23
N GLY A 432 -18.80 2.76 10.09
CA GLY A 432 -20.11 2.20 9.75
C GLY A 432 -20.15 0.67 9.72
N GLU A 433 -19.05 0.00 10.05
CA GLU A 433 -18.88 -1.46 9.97
C GLU A 433 -19.39 -2.06 8.64
N ARG A 434 -19.04 -1.44 7.50
CA ARG A 434 -19.52 -1.86 6.17
C ARG A 434 -18.44 -1.77 5.10
N ILE A 435 -18.60 -2.59 4.07
CA ILE A 435 -17.81 -2.50 2.83
C ILE A 435 -18.48 -1.48 1.91
N ILE A 436 -17.69 -0.56 1.33
CA ILE A 436 -18.12 0.47 0.39
C ILE A 436 -17.67 0.05 -1.01
N LYS A 437 -18.61 0.03 -1.95
CA LYS A 437 -18.39 -0.38 -3.34
C LYS A 437 -18.45 0.83 -4.27
N HIS A 438 -17.51 0.96 -5.19
CA HIS A 438 -17.61 1.88 -6.33
C HIS A 438 -17.61 1.13 -7.67
N GLY A 439 -18.81 0.97 -8.26
CA GLY A 439 -19.03 0.53 -9.64
C GLY A 439 -19.74 -0.83 -9.79
N ASP A 440 -20.85 -0.87 -10.52
CA ASP A 440 -21.65 -2.06 -10.86
C ASP A 440 -21.70 -2.21 -12.40
N ASP A 441 -21.16 -3.30 -13.00
CA ASP A 441 -21.77 -4.09 -14.09
C ASP A 441 -20.78 -5.02 -14.86
N GLU A 442 -21.29 -6.18 -15.30
CA GLU A 442 -20.64 -7.27 -16.06
C GLU A 442 -20.58 -6.98 -17.59
N ILE A 443 -19.45 -7.22 -18.28
CA ILE A 443 -19.30 -6.96 -19.73
C ILE A 443 -19.73 -8.19 -20.56
N ARG A 444 -20.79 -8.05 -21.38
CA ARG A 444 -21.26 -9.09 -22.32
C ARG A 444 -21.09 -8.67 -23.78
N LEU A 445 -20.32 -9.42 -24.57
CA LEU A 445 -20.17 -9.20 -26.02
C LEU A 445 -21.15 -10.08 -26.81
N THR A 446 -21.87 -9.49 -27.77
CA THR A 446 -22.82 -10.18 -28.67
C THR A 446 -22.17 -10.36 -30.05
N PRO A 447 -22.34 -11.50 -30.75
CA PRO A 447 -21.64 -11.74 -32.00
C PRO A 447 -22.20 -10.85 -33.13
N PRO A 448 -21.36 -10.36 -34.07
CA PRO A 448 -21.84 -9.68 -35.26
C PRO A 448 -22.64 -10.65 -36.16
N GLN A 449 -23.71 -10.17 -36.79
CA GLN A 449 -24.56 -11.00 -37.64
C GLN A 449 -23.85 -11.42 -38.95
N ARG A 450 -23.32 -12.66 -38.95
CA ARG A 450 -22.97 -13.56 -40.09
C ARG A 450 -22.70 -12.92 -41.47
N LEU A 451 -21.46 -13.09 -41.94
CA LEU A 451 -21.14 -13.31 -43.36
C LEU A 451 -20.49 -14.70 -43.48
N ASP A 452 -21.16 -15.61 -44.17
CA ASP A 452 -20.87 -17.05 -44.21
C ASP A 452 -19.52 -17.44 -44.84
N PHE A 453 -18.80 -18.38 -44.21
CA PHE A 453 -18.05 -19.44 -44.88
C PHE A 453 -18.23 -20.76 -44.10
N ASP A 454 -18.88 -21.74 -44.72
CA ASP A 454 -19.22 -23.04 -44.12
C ASP A 454 -17.99 -23.88 -43.74
N TYR A 455 -17.86 -24.28 -42.46
CA TYR A 455 -17.85 -25.69 -42.00
C TYR A 455 -17.82 -25.81 -40.46
N GLU A 456 -18.33 -26.92 -39.92
CA GLU A 456 -18.80 -27.14 -38.52
C GLU A 456 -17.80 -27.70 -37.48
N GLN A 457 -18.18 -27.44 -36.20
CA GLN A 457 -17.87 -28.08 -34.89
C GLN A 457 -16.48 -27.84 -34.27
N SER A 458 -16.33 -27.52 -32.97
CA SER A 458 -17.24 -27.61 -31.80
C SER A 458 -16.81 -26.64 -30.68
N GLU A 459 -17.73 -26.33 -29.78
CA GLU A 459 -17.55 -25.58 -28.52
C GLU A 459 -16.23 -25.94 -27.80
N THR A 460 -15.45 -24.91 -27.49
CA THR A 460 -14.35 -24.99 -26.52
C THR A 460 -14.30 -23.66 -25.76
N GLU A 461 -14.57 -23.75 -24.46
CA GLU A 461 -14.15 -22.77 -23.46
C GLU A 461 -12.63 -22.61 -23.58
N VAL A 462 -12.13 -21.37 -23.61
CA VAL A 462 -10.69 -21.11 -23.80
C VAL A 462 -10.12 -20.44 -22.57
N ASN A 463 -9.52 -21.26 -21.71
CA ASN A 463 -8.69 -20.82 -20.60
C ASN A 463 -7.36 -20.28 -21.15
N LEU A 464 -7.06 -19.02 -20.83
CA LEU A 464 -5.85 -18.32 -21.25
C LEU A 464 -4.74 -18.57 -20.23
N THR A 465 -3.84 -19.50 -20.52
CA THR A 465 -2.57 -19.68 -19.79
C THR A 465 -1.41 -18.93 -20.47
N SER A 466 -0.30 -18.72 -19.76
CA SER A 466 0.88 -17.86 -20.06
C SER A 466 1.60 -18.05 -21.42
N GLU A 467 1.10 -18.87 -22.34
CA GLU A 467 1.67 -18.99 -23.69
C GLU A 467 1.32 -17.77 -24.56
N THR A 468 2.13 -16.72 -24.42
CA THR A 468 2.10 -15.55 -25.30
C THR A 468 2.26 -15.98 -26.77
N ASN A 469 1.25 -15.65 -27.60
CA ASN A 469 1.08 -15.92 -29.04
C ASN A 469 0.11 -17.05 -29.48
N LYS A 470 -0.69 -17.66 -28.60
CA LYS A 470 -1.76 -18.55 -29.07
C LYS A 470 -2.85 -17.75 -29.79
N THR A 471 -3.17 -18.16 -31.01
CA THR A 471 -4.32 -17.60 -31.75
C THR A 471 -5.55 -18.38 -31.34
N ILE A 472 -6.49 -17.71 -30.69
CA ILE A 472 -7.76 -18.29 -30.26
C ILE A 472 -8.75 -18.12 -31.40
N GLU A 473 -9.05 -19.24 -32.04
CA GLU A 473 -9.98 -19.31 -33.17
C GLU A 473 -11.41 -19.58 -32.68
N PHE A 474 -12.31 -18.63 -32.90
CA PHE A 474 -13.69 -18.69 -32.39
C PHE A 474 -14.74 -18.61 -33.50
N THR A 475 -15.85 -19.33 -33.35
CA THR A 475 -16.96 -19.40 -34.33
C THR A 475 -18.34 -19.09 -33.73
N GLU A 476 -18.44 -18.95 -32.40
CA GLU A 476 -19.61 -18.52 -31.62
C GLU A 476 -19.14 -17.53 -30.52
N PRO A 477 -20.04 -16.85 -29.77
CA PRO A 477 -19.65 -15.97 -28.66
C PRO A 477 -18.79 -16.72 -27.66
N VAL A 478 -17.53 -16.31 -27.54
CA VAL A 478 -16.59 -16.90 -26.58
C VAL A 478 -16.59 -16.03 -25.34
N LEU A 479 -16.90 -16.67 -24.20
CA LEU A 479 -16.66 -16.10 -22.88
C LEU A 479 -15.14 -16.06 -22.68
N ILE A 480 -14.59 -14.85 -22.69
CA ILE A 480 -13.17 -14.66 -22.43
C ILE A 480 -13.05 -14.35 -20.94
N ASN A 481 -12.57 -15.33 -20.18
CA ASN A 481 -12.19 -15.14 -18.80
C ASN A 481 -10.67 -14.97 -18.74
N PRO A 482 -10.14 -13.73 -18.68
CA PRO A 482 -8.72 -13.54 -18.49
C PRO A 482 -8.39 -14.03 -17.07
N SER A 483 -7.83 -15.23 -16.97
CA SER A 483 -7.17 -15.72 -15.75
C SER A 483 -5.66 -15.53 -15.91
N PRO A 484 -5.14 -14.29 -15.84
CA PRO A 484 -3.72 -14.06 -15.99
C PRO A 484 -2.96 -14.77 -14.86
N PRO A 485 -1.74 -15.30 -15.12
CA PRO A 485 -0.90 -15.87 -14.08
C PRO A 485 -0.57 -14.83 -13.01
N GLU A 486 -0.28 -15.28 -11.78
CA GLU A 486 -0.06 -14.46 -10.57
C GLU A 486 1.19 -13.54 -10.60
N ALA A 487 1.87 -13.37 -11.74
CA ALA A 487 3.02 -12.47 -11.92
C ALA A 487 2.85 -11.60 -13.16
N VAL A 488 3.57 -10.45 -13.24
CA VAL A 488 3.55 -9.52 -14.38
C VAL A 488 3.87 -10.27 -15.66
N GLU A 489 2.82 -10.66 -16.37
CA GLU A 489 2.88 -11.05 -17.76
C GLU A 489 1.83 -10.26 -18.51
N GLN A 490 2.31 -9.62 -19.56
CA GLN A 490 1.48 -9.15 -20.64
C GLN A 490 0.74 -10.37 -21.22
N VAL A 491 -0.48 -10.66 -20.78
CA VAL A 491 -1.29 -11.74 -21.37
C VAL A 491 -1.86 -11.22 -22.68
N GLY A 492 -1.05 -11.41 -23.73
CA GLY A 492 -1.39 -11.13 -25.10
C GLY A 492 -1.86 -12.40 -25.80
N PHE A 493 -3.13 -12.45 -26.19
CA PHE A 493 -3.61 -13.47 -27.12
C PHE A 493 -4.05 -12.84 -28.43
N LEU A 494 -3.95 -13.66 -29.45
CA LEU A 494 -4.32 -13.31 -30.80
C LEU A 494 -5.75 -13.81 -31.00
N LEU A 495 -6.73 -12.92 -30.92
CA LEU A 495 -8.12 -13.29 -31.15
C LEU A 495 -8.43 -13.14 -32.64
N ALA A 496 -8.78 -14.22 -33.30
CA ALA A 496 -9.15 -14.21 -34.72
C ALA A 496 -10.19 -15.29 -34.96
N PRO A 497 -11.22 -15.09 -35.78
CA PRO A 497 -11.95 -16.22 -36.36
C PRO A 497 -11.00 -17.17 -37.14
N PRO A 498 -11.31 -18.48 -37.27
CA PRO A 498 -10.46 -19.41 -37.98
C PRO A 498 -10.13 -18.95 -39.40
N GLY A 499 -8.84 -18.73 -39.69
CA GLY A 499 -8.36 -18.26 -41.01
C GLY A 499 -8.41 -16.75 -41.26
N GLU A 500 -8.74 -15.91 -40.27
CA GLU A 500 -8.68 -14.44 -40.36
C GLU A 500 -7.40 -13.84 -39.71
N ILE A 501 -7.14 -12.54 -39.92
CA ILE A 501 -5.98 -11.87 -39.32
C ILE A 501 -6.20 -11.66 -37.82
N PRO A 502 -5.35 -12.22 -36.95
CA PRO A 502 -5.50 -12.07 -35.51
C PRO A 502 -5.32 -10.64 -35.01
N ILE A 503 -6.22 -10.25 -34.12
CA ILE A 503 -6.18 -9.03 -33.33
C ILE A 503 -5.45 -9.35 -32.02
N ASN A 504 -4.42 -8.58 -31.69
CA ASN A 504 -3.67 -8.79 -30.47
C ASN A 504 -4.37 -8.08 -29.32
N ILE A 505 -5.01 -8.85 -28.45
CA ILE A 505 -5.66 -8.36 -27.24
C ILE A 505 -4.70 -8.62 -26.09
N VAL A 506 -4.31 -7.54 -25.42
CA VAL A 506 -3.30 -7.55 -24.36
C VAL A 506 -3.95 -7.01 -23.10
N PHE A 507 -3.95 -7.82 -22.04
CA PHE A 507 -4.32 -7.39 -20.71
C PHE A 507 -3.06 -7.01 -19.92
N PHE A 508 -3.12 -5.88 -19.23
CA PHE A 508 -2.11 -5.46 -18.26
C PHE A 508 -2.76 -5.47 -16.88
N THR A 509 -2.14 -6.15 -15.92
CA THR A 509 -2.52 -6.04 -14.51
C THR A 509 -1.70 -4.92 -13.89
N GLU A 510 -2.28 -3.73 -13.70
CA GLU A 510 -1.68 -2.73 -12.82
C GLU A 510 -2.01 -3.09 -11.38
N VAL A 511 -1.00 -3.52 -10.64
CA VAL A 511 -0.87 -3.19 -9.22
C VAL A 511 0.40 -2.37 -9.12
N SER A 512 0.42 -1.44 -8.17
CA SER A 512 1.49 -0.48 -7.84
C SER A 512 2.91 -0.97 -8.14
N THR A 513 3.87 -0.05 -8.28
CA THR A 513 5.30 -0.36 -8.30
C THR A 513 5.78 -1.03 -6.99
N ALA A 514 5.40 -2.28 -6.77
CA ALA A 514 6.22 -3.29 -6.16
C ALA A 514 6.95 -3.97 -7.32
N GLU A 515 8.24 -4.26 -7.17
CA GLU A 515 8.75 -5.47 -7.83
C GLU A 515 7.74 -6.56 -7.49
N THR A 516 6.97 -7.11 -8.44
CA THR A 516 5.93 -8.15 -8.22
C THR A 516 6.05 -8.78 -6.85
N GLU A 517 5.47 -8.13 -5.85
CA GLU A 517 5.22 -8.78 -4.58
C GLU A 517 3.96 -9.55 -4.96
N GLU A 518 4.17 -10.79 -5.43
CA GLU A 518 3.14 -11.82 -5.47
C GLU A 518 2.34 -11.59 -4.19
N LEU A 519 1.08 -11.13 -4.32
CA LEU A 519 0.23 -10.87 -3.17
C LEU A 519 -0.05 -12.24 -2.55
N THR A 520 0.86 -12.64 -1.67
CA THR A 520 0.93 -13.99 -1.16
C THR A 520 0.06 -14.00 0.07
N PHE A 521 -1.17 -14.47 -0.11
CA PHE A 521 -2.04 -14.77 1.00
C PHE A 521 -1.33 -15.72 1.96
N PRO A 522 -1.50 -15.54 3.28
CA PRO A 522 -1.28 -16.62 4.21
C PRO A 522 -2.01 -17.86 3.71
N LEU A 523 -1.33 -19.00 3.70
CA LEU A 523 -1.76 -20.22 3.01
C LEU A 523 -3.25 -20.59 3.22
N MET A 524 -3.72 -20.50 4.46
CA MET A 524 -5.12 -20.79 4.80
C MET A 524 -6.11 -19.83 4.13
N LEU A 525 -5.78 -18.54 4.04
CA LEU A 525 -6.64 -17.57 3.37
C LEU A 525 -6.66 -17.82 1.86
N ALA A 526 -5.56 -18.31 1.27
CA ALA A 526 -5.54 -18.76 -0.13
C ALA A 526 -6.47 -19.96 -0.36
N ALA A 527 -6.44 -20.94 0.55
CA ALA A 527 -7.32 -22.11 0.48
C ALA A 527 -8.80 -21.74 0.64
N ILE A 528 -9.09 -20.68 1.40
CA ILE A 528 -10.45 -20.18 1.58
C ILE A 528 -10.89 -19.33 0.37
N SER A 529 -10.02 -18.48 -0.19
CA SER A 529 -10.37 -17.54 -1.26
C SER A 529 -10.56 -18.22 -2.62
N ASP A 530 -9.85 -19.32 -2.88
CA ASP A 530 -9.96 -20.11 -4.11
C ASP A 530 -10.21 -21.60 -3.80
N PRO A 531 -11.37 -21.93 -3.21
CA PRO A 531 -11.62 -23.27 -2.70
C PRO A 531 -11.61 -24.33 -3.81
N ASP A 532 -11.95 -23.97 -5.04
CA ASP A 532 -12.00 -24.91 -6.17
C ASP A 532 -10.60 -25.36 -6.59
N ARG A 533 -9.63 -24.43 -6.69
CA ARG A 533 -8.22 -24.76 -6.93
C ARG A 533 -7.64 -25.61 -5.80
N TRP A 534 -8.08 -25.36 -4.58
CA TRP A 534 -7.68 -26.14 -3.41
C TRP A 534 -8.56 -27.40 -3.20
N ALA A 535 -9.58 -27.67 -3.99
CA ALA A 535 -10.41 -28.87 -3.86
C ALA A 535 -10.04 -29.99 -4.83
N VAL A 536 -9.14 -29.75 -5.80
CA VAL A 536 -8.83 -30.72 -6.85
C VAL A 536 -8.14 -31.98 -6.30
N ASP A 537 -8.59 -33.15 -6.78
CA ASP A 537 -8.14 -34.48 -6.34
C ASP A 537 -6.67 -34.79 -6.69
N ASP A 538 -6.09 -34.08 -7.66
CA ASP A 538 -4.71 -34.23 -8.15
C ASP A 538 -3.74 -33.18 -7.58
N LEU A 539 -4.19 -32.35 -6.62
CA LEU A 539 -3.29 -31.50 -5.84
C LEU A 539 -2.41 -32.37 -4.93
N HIS A 540 -1.38 -32.95 -5.54
CA HIS A 540 -0.35 -33.70 -4.84
C HIS A 540 0.65 -32.72 -4.24
N LEU A 541 0.46 -32.39 -2.96
CA LEU A 541 1.57 -31.90 -2.14
C LEU A 541 2.68 -32.96 -2.24
N PRO A 542 3.93 -32.59 -2.58
CA PRO A 542 4.95 -33.54 -3.06
C PRO A 542 5.08 -34.79 -2.17
N ASP A 543 4.89 -35.97 -2.79
CA ASP A 543 4.59 -37.29 -2.19
C ASP A 543 5.59 -37.87 -1.16
N SER A 544 6.61 -37.11 -0.76
CA SER A 544 7.42 -37.43 0.42
C SER A 544 8.21 -36.20 0.83
N LEU A 545 7.74 -35.53 1.88
CA LEU A 545 8.45 -34.44 2.55
C LEU A 545 9.66 -35.03 3.31
N SER A 546 10.72 -35.37 2.58
CA SER A 546 12.04 -35.68 3.14
C SER A 546 12.98 -34.51 2.86
N ILE A 547 13.45 -33.86 3.92
CA ILE A 547 14.43 -32.79 3.85
C ILE A 547 15.77 -33.35 3.32
N ASP A 548 16.14 -33.05 2.08
CA ASP A 548 17.54 -33.03 1.67
C ASP A 548 18.11 -31.63 1.92
N THR A 549 18.66 -31.44 3.11
CA THR A 549 19.38 -30.21 3.52
C THR A 549 20.60 -29.88 2.62
N GLY A 550 20.93 -30.74 1.65
CA GLY A 550 22.06 -30.60 0.75
C GLY A 550 21.77 -29.96 -0.62
N ARG A 551 20.51 -29.85 -1.06
CA ARG A 551 20.21 -29.40 -2.44
C ARG A 551 19.12 -28.35 -2.63
N GLY A 552 18.33 -28.00 -1.61
CA GLY A 552 17.55 -26.76 -1.60
C GLY A 552 16.66 -26.52 -2.83
N GLU A 553 16.01 -27.55 -3.38
CA GLU A 553 14.98 -27.43 -4.41
C GLU A 553 13.95 -28.56 -4.27
N ILE A 554 12.66 -28.22 -4.38
CA ILE A 554 11.59 -29.13 -4.82
C ILE A 554 10.89 -28.42 -5.98
N TYR A 555 10.82 -29.09 -7.14
CA TYR A 555 9.94 -28.73 -8.26
C TYR A 555 8.80 -29.76 -8.31
N THR A 556 7.59 -29.30 -8.59
CA THR A 556 6.57 -30.11 -9.27
C THR A 556 6.45 -29.62 -10.71
N ALA A 557 6.34 -30.56 -11.65
CA ALA A 557 6.39 -30.32 -13.08
C ALA A 557 4.97 -30.28 -13.64
N THR A 558 4.35 -29.10 -13.72
CA THR A 558 3.22 -28.74 -14.63
C THR A 558 2.79 -27.30 -14.35
N GLU A 559 2.39 -26.56 -15.38
CA GLU A 559 2.01 -25.13 -15.38
C GLU A 559 0.72 -24.80 -14.57
N GLU A 560 0.21 -25.71 -13.74
CA GLU A 560 -1.02 -25.55 -12.93
C GLU A 560 -0.84 -25.85 -11.43
N GLY A 561 0.40 -25.88 -10.92
CA GLY A 561 0.69 -26.12 -9.49
C GLY A 561 0.63 -24.88 -8.59
N ILE A 562 0.20 -25.03 -7.34
CA ILE A 562 0.24 -23.96 -6.32
C ILE A 562 1.68 -23.82 -5.78
N ARG A 563 2.26 -22.62 -5.83
CA ARG A 563 3.57 -22.31 -5.24
C ARG A 563 3.40 -21.99 -3.76
N ILE A 564 4.16 -22.68 -2.90
CA ILE A 564 4.11 -22.50 -1.44
C ILE A 564 5.50 -22.06 -0.98
N GLU A 565 5.58 -21.00 -0.17
CA GLU A 565 6.83 -20.60 0.47
C GLU A 565 7.40 -21.72 1.36
N GLU A 566 8.73 -21.83 1.43
CA GLU A 566 9.39 -22.89 2.20
C GLU A 566 8.98 -22.87 3.69
N GLU A 567 8.82 -21.68 4.28
CA GLU A 567 8.33 -21.46 5.64
C GLU A 567 6.88 -21.95 5.83
N ALA A 568 5.98 -21.66 4.88
CA ALA A 568 4.61 -22.15 4.92
C ALA A 568 4.57 -23.68 4.77
N LEU A 569 5.40 -24.24 3.88
CA LEU A 569 5.51 -25.68 3.69
C LEU A 569 5.97 -26.41 4.96
N GLU A 570 6.93 -25.85 5.71
CA GLU A 570 7.35 -26.39 7.01
C GLU A 570 6.19 -26.47 8.01
N LEU A 571 5.31 -25.47 8.04
CA LEU A 571 4.13 -25.46 8.90
C LEU A 571 3.13 -26.54 8.49
N ILE A 572 2.87 -26.71 7.18
CA ILE A 572 2.01 -27.79 6.66
C ILE A 572 2.56 -29.16 7.01
N GLN A 573 3.86 -29.38 6.85
CA GLN A 573 4.52 -30.66 7.21
C GLN A 573 4.28 -31.01 8.68
N ILE A 574 4.35 -30.01 9.55
CA ILE A 574 4.06 -30.18 10.96
C ILE A 574 2.58 -30.53 11.17
N GLU A 575 1.66 -29.85 10.48
CA GLU A 575 0.22 -30.15 10.54
C GLU A 575 -0.09 -31.59 10.09
N GLU A 576 0.53 -32.05 9.00
CA GLU A 576 0.40 -33.41 8.48
C GLU A 576 0.95 -34.43 9.48
N GLU A 577 2.12 -34.18 10.06
CA GLU A 577 2.69 -35.06 11.08
C GLU A 577 1.79 -35.14 12.32
N ILE A 578 1.14 -34.03 12.69
CA ILE A 578 0.16 -34.01 13.78
C ILE A 578 -1.07 -34.85 13.42
N ALA A 579 -1.64 -34.67 12.22
CA ALA A 579 -2.82 -35.41 11.75
C ALA A 579 -2.56 -36.91 11.60
N ARG A 580 -1.41 -37.29 11.04
CA ARG A 580 -1.00 -38.69 10.88
C ARG A 580 -0.78 -39.39 12.22
N LYS A 581 -0.28 -38.66 13.23
CA LYS A 581 -0.21 -39.17 14.61
C LYS A 581 -1.59 -39.30 15.25
N GLY A 582 -2.58 -38.51 14.80
CA GLY A 582 -3.99 -38.59 15.21
C GLY A 582 -4.25 -38.20 16.67
N VAL A 583 -3.37 -37.38 17.27
CA VAL A 583 -3.42 -37.00 18.69
C VAL A 583 -3.26 -35.48 18.82
N PRO A 584 -4.28 -34.77 19.35
CA PRO A 584 -4.27 -33.32 19.47
C PRO A 584 -3.67 -32.83 20.80
N ASN A 585 -3.20 -33.74 21.67
CA ASN A 585 -2.59 -33.40 22.95
C ASN A 585 -1.39 -32.45 22.79
N GLN A 586 -1.07 -31.75 23.89
CA GLN A 586 0.11 -30.91 23.99
C GLN A 586 1.39 -31.65 23.61
N ARG A 587 2.25 -30.96 22.86
CA ARG A 587 3.55 -31.46 22.38
C ARG A 587 4.69 -30.65 22.97
N THR A 588 5.85 -31.27 23.08
CA THR A 588 7.10 -30.60 23.48
C THR A 588 8.20 -30.80 22.45
N THR A 589 9.01 -29.77 22.24
CA THR A 589 10.18 -29.76 21.37
C THR A 589 11.39 -29.18 22.12
N ASP A 590 12.60 -29.63 21.81
CA ASP A 590 13.86 -29.06 22.33
C ASP A 590 14.46 -27.98 21.41
N SER A 591 13.67 -27.53 20.43
CA SER A 591 14.06 -26.51 19.46
C SER A 591 13.46 -25.14 19.82
N ASP A 592 14.17 -24.08 19.44
CA ASP A 592 13.65 -22.71 19.44
C ASP A 592 12.88 -22.35 18.14
N LYS A 593 12.69 -23.34 17.27
CA LYS A 593 11.93 -23.24 16.02
C LYS A 593 10.68 -24.12 16.08
N HIS A 594 9.69 -23.77 15.25
CA HIS A 594 8.50 -24.60 15.04
C HIS A 594 8.90 -25.98 14.53
N GLN A 595 8.49 -27.02 15.26
CA GLN A 595 8.66 -28.43 14.90
C GLN A 595 7.48 -29.23 15.47
N ALA A 596 7.14 -30.37 14.87
CA ALA A 596 5.98 -31.16 15.29
C ALA A 596 6.06 -31.73 16.72
N GLY A 597 7.26 -31.78 17.30
CA GLY A 597 7.50 -32.22 18.68
C GLY A 597 7.00 -33.64 18.98
N SER A 598 6.97 -33.95 20.28
CA SER A 598 6.51 -35.24 20.79
C SER A 598 5.48 -35.07 21.89
N VAL A 599 4.50 -35.98 21.93
CA VAL A 599 3.51 -36.06 23.01
C VAL A 599 4.09 -36.90 24.14
N LYS A 600 4.14 -36.36 25.36
CA LYS A 600 4.66 -37.10 26.53
C LYS A 600 3.68 -38.15 27.05
N ASN A 601 2.36 -37.92 26.94
CA ASN A 601 1.34 -38.84 27.46
C ASN A 601 0.01 -38.78 26.69
N ASN A 602 -0.22 -39.72 25.78
CA ASN A 602 -1.45 -39.76 24.96
C ASN A 602 -2.72 -40.12 25.76
N LYS A 603 -2.62 -40.52 27.04
CA LYS A 603 -3.78 -40.96 27.84
C LYS A 603 -4.61 -39.83 28.45
N GLU A 604 -4.11 -38.60 28.44
CA GLU A 604 -4.74 -37.48 29.15
C GLU A 604 -6.08 -37.08 28.53
N LEU A 605 -6.17 -37.00 27.20
CA LEU A 605 -7.42 -36.69 26.51
C LEU A 605 -8.43 -37.85 26.49
N ALA A 606 -7.99 -39.08 26.75
CA ALA A 606 -8.87 -40.25 26.78
C ALA A 606 -9.93 -40.18 27.91
N ALA A 607 -9.75 -39.27 28.87
CA ALA A 607 -10.78 -38.95 29.87
C ALA A 607 -12.02 -38.27 29.27
N PHE A 608 -11.89 -37.62 28.11
CA PHE A 608 -12.94 -36.87 27.42
C PHE A 608 -13.31 -37.58 26.10
N ASP A 609 -14.06 -38.68 26.19
CA ASP A 609 -14.36 -39.59 25.07
C ASP A 609 -15.03 -38.89 23.87
N SER A 610 -16.00 -38.01 24.11
CA SER A 610 -16.68 -37.24 23.05
C SER A 610 -15.69 -36.36 22.27
N LEU A 611 -14.84 -35.62 22.98
CA LEU A 611 -13.84 -34.73 22.39
C LEU A 611 -12.76 -35.50 21.65
N SER A 612 -12.25 -36.59 22.24
CA SER A 612 -11.28 -37.46 21.59
C SER A 612 -11.83 -38.04 20.28
N LYS A 613 -13.08 -38.49 20.26
CA LYS A 613 -13.73 -39.02 19.05
C LYS A 613 -13.96 -37.94 17.99
N ALA A 614 -14.33 -36.73 18.40
CA ALA A 614 -14.52 -35.61 17.47
C ALA A 614 -13.21 -35.26 16.77
N TYR A 615 -12.10 -35.15 17.51
CA TYR A 615 -10.77 -34.92 16.94
C TYR A 615 -10.30 -36.08 16.06
N SER A 616 -10.50 -37.35 16.47
CA SER A 616 -10.14 -38.49 15.62
C SER A 616 -10.86 -38.42 14.27
N LYS A 617 -12.17 -38.12 14.26
CA LYS A 617 -12.94 -37.95 13.01
C LYS A 617 -12.48 -36.74 12.18
N LEU A 618 -11.97 -35.69 12.81
CA LEU A 618 -11.43 -34.53 12.12
C LEU A 618 -10.07 -34.87 11.47
N PHE A 619 -9.19 -35.57 12.19
CA PHE A 619 -7.93 -36.07 11.64
C PHE A 619 -8.14 -37.08 10.51
N ASP A 620 -9.07 -38.03 10.69
CA ASP A 620 -9.43 -39.00 9.63
C ASP A 620 -9.93 -38.26 8.38
N HIS A 621 -10.77 -37.22 8.54
CA HIS A 621 -11.25 -36.41 7.42
C HIS A 621 -10.13 -35.71 6.65
N PHE A 622 -9.20 -35.08 7.36
CA PHE A 622 -8.05 -34.42 6.72
C PHE A 622 -7.09 -35.43 6.08
N ASN A 623 -6.80 -36.55 6.75
CA ASN A 623 -5.96 -37.62 6.21
C ASN A 623 -6.58 -38.28 4.97
N ASP A 624 -7.88 -38.58 4.98
CA ASP A 624 -8.60 -39.20 3.86
C ASP A 624 -8.60 -38.29 2.61
N ARG A 625 -8.52 -36.97 2.82
CA ARG A 625 -8.43 -35.94 1.77
C ARG A 625 -6.99 -35.54 1.41
N ASN A 626 -5.98 -36.07 2.11
CA ASN A 626 -4.58 -35.61 2.07
C ASN A 626 -4.43 -34.10 2.27
N ARG A 627 -5.22 -33.51 3.18
CA ARG A 627 -5.23 -32.07 3.49
C ARG A 627 -4.87 -31.82 4.95
N THR A 628 -4.66 -30.54 5.25
CA THR A 628 -4.51 -30.00 6.60
C THR A 628 -5.45 -28.80 6.77
N PRO A 629 -5.71 -28.29 7.98
CA PRO A 629 -6.53 -27.10 8.17
C PRO A 629 -6.11 -25.90 7.32
N SER A 630 -4.81 -25.73 7.06
CA SER A 630 -4.31 -24.62 6.24
C SER A 630 -4.37 -24.85 4.72
N THR A 631 -4.70 -26.07 4.27
CA THR A 631 -4.75 -26.45 2.83
C THR A 631 -6.10 -27.02 2.41
N ASP A 632 -7.04 -27.14 3.34
CA ASP A 632 -8.41 -27.58 3.07
C ASP A 632 -9.26 -26.38 2.61
N PRO A 633 -10.19 -26.57 1.66
CA PRO A 633 -11.08 -25.49 1.20
C PRO A 633 -12.16 -25.08 2.22
N TRP A 634 -12.26 -25.75 3.37
CA TRP A 634 -13.28 -25.51 4.38
C TRP A 634 -14.71 -25.65 3.82
N ASP A 635 -14.94 -26.75 3.11
CA ASP A 635 -16.27 -27.12 2.61
C ASP A 635 -17.26 -27.36 3.77
N THR A 636 -18.55 -27.53 3.45
CA THR A 636 -19.59 -27.76 4.46
C THR A 636 -19.28 -28.95 5.37
N VAL A 637 -18.66 -30.01 4.85
CA VAL A 637 -18.32 -31.21 5.64
C VAL A 637 -17.19 -30.90 6.63
N THR A 638 -16.16 -30.18 6.20
CA THR A 638 -15.10 -29.68 7.11
C THR A 638 -15.71 -28.80 8.19
N GLN A 639 -16.58 -27.85 7.82
CA GLN A 639 -17.23 -26.94 8.77
C GLN A 639 -18.06 -27.68 9.83
N GLU A 640 -18.83 -28.70 9.44
CA GLU A 640 -19.62 -29.53 10.36
C GLU A 640 -18.73 -30.32 11.34
N ARG A 641 -17.62 -30.88 10.86
CA ARG A 641 -16.67 -31.63 11.71
C ARG A 641 -15.97 -30.73 12.71
N VAL A 642 -15.58 -29.53 12.28
CA VAL A 642 -14.99 -28.53 13.16
C VAL A 642 -16.00 -28.06 14.21
N ALA A 643 -17.23 -27.72 13.82
CA ALA A 643 -18.29 -27.37 14.77
C ALA A 643 -18.54 -28.50 15.79
N THR A 644 -18.47 -29.77 15.37
CA THR A 644 -18.57 -30.92 16.28
C THR A 644 -17.43 -30.94 17.30
N VAL A 645 -16.20 -30.61 16.90
CA VAL A 645 -15.04 -30.51 17.81
C VAL A 645 -15.23 -29.38 18.81
N LEU A 646 -15.65 -28.20 18.35
CA LEU A 646 -15.84 -27.02 19.22
C LEU A 646 -16.92 -27.25 20.28
N ASN A 647 -18.06 -27.85 19.89
CA ASN A 647 -19.10 -28.23 20.84
C ASN A 647 -18.59 -29.27 21.86
N ALA A 648 -17.87 -30.30 21.41
CA ALA A 648 -17.31 -31.30 22.31
C ALA A 648 -16.24 -30.71 23.26
N TYR A 649 -15.52 -29.67 22.83
CA TYR A 649 -14.54 -28.97 23.65
C TYR A 649 -15.22 -28.19 24.77
N GLN A 650 -16.30 -27.45 24.45
CA GLN A 650 -17.12 -26.78 25.45
C GLN A 650 -17.70 -27.78 26.47
N GLU A 651 -18.31 -28.86 26.00
CA GLU A 651 -18.85 -29.92 26.87
C GLU A 651 -17.78 -30.52 27.78
N ALA A 652 -16.55 -30.71 27.27
CA ALA A 652 -15.45 -31.27 28.05
C ALA A 652 -15.07 -30.35 29.22
N ILE A 653 -14.94 -29.03 28.99
CA ILE A 653 -14.64 -28.06 30.06
C ILE A 653 -15.77 -28.03 31.08
N GLU A 654 -17.01 -27.96 30.63
CA GLU A 654 -18.20 -27.95 31.51
C GLU A 654 -18.29 -29.24 32.35
N SER A 655 -17.93 -30.39 31.79
CA SER A 655 -17.97 -31.69 32.48
C SER A 655 -16.97 -31.82 33.63
N VAL A 656 -15.86 -31.07 33.60
CA VAL A 656 -14.89 -31.05 34.71
C VAL A 656 -15.49 -30.36 35.93
N GLY A 657 -16.26 -29.29 35.73
CA GLY A 657 -16.95 -28.54 36.80
C GLY A 657 -16.00 -27.93 37.84
N GLU A 658 -16.54 -27.46 38.97
CA GLU A 658 -15.70 -26.82 39.99
C GLU A 658 -14.71 -27.81 40.62
N GLN A 659 -13.41 -27.56 40.43
CA GLN A 659 -12.33 -28.37 41.00
C GLN A 659 -11.47 -27.55 41.97
N PRO A 660 -10.93 -28.17 43.04
CA PRO A 660 -10.06 -27.49 44.00
C PRO A 660 -8.67 -27.17 43.45
N SER A 661 -8.26 -27.77 42.33
CA SER A 661 -7.01 -27.52 41.62
C SER A 661 -7.24 -27.48 40.11
N PHE A 662 -6.34 -26.81 39.39
CA PHE A 662 -6.39 -26.70 37.92
C PHE A 662 -6.00 -27.97 37.16
N GLU A 663 -5.40 -28.98 37.81
CA GLU A 663 -4.77 -30.13 37.13
C GLU A 663 -5.68 -30.89 36.14
N GLN A 664 -6.98 -30.98 36.40
CA GLN A 664 -7.94 -31.67 35.51
C GLN A 664 -8.21 -30.90 34.20
N TYR A 665 -7.89 -29.61 34.17
CA TYR A 665 -8.06 -28.73 33.02
C TYR A 665 -6.82 -28.68 32.12
N GLU A 666 -5.64 -29.10 32.59
CA GLU A 666 -4.39 -29.08 31.80
C GLU A 666 -4.49 -29.80 30.45
N PRO A 667 -5.12 -30.99 30.34
CA PRO A 667 -5.25 -31.65 29.05
C PRO A 667 -6.07 -30.84 28.03
N LEU A 668 -7.04 -30.04 28.51
CA LEU A 668 -7.92 -29.20 27.67
C LEU A 668 -7.23 -27.89 27.29
N ARG A 669 -6.42 -27.33 28.21
CA ARG A 669 -5.60 -26.14 27.98
C ARG A 669 -4.54 -26.39 26.91
N GLY A 670 -3.82 -27.51 26.98
CA GLY A 670 -2.70 -27.79 26.09
C GLY A 670 -3.08 -28.31 24.69
N LEU A 671 -4.36 -28.36 24.33
CA LEU A 671 -4.81 -28.91 23.04
C LEU A 671 -4.24 -28.13 21.86
N GLY A 672 -3.65 -28.83 20.90
CA GLY A 672 -3.09 -28.22 19.70
C GLY A 672 -1.93 -27.25 19.98
N MET A 673 -1.29 -27.33 21.15
CA MET A 673 -0.12 -26.51 21.50
C MET A 673 1.19 -27.29 21.38
N ILE A 674 2.25 -26.61 20.98
CA ILE A 674 3.63 -27.11 20.99
C ILE A 674 4.46 -26.19 21.86
N HIS A 675 5.13 -26.73 22.89
CA HIS A 675 5.96 -25.94 23.81
C HIS A 675 7.45 -26.25 23.62
N SER A 676 8.28 -25.22 23.57
CA SER A 676 9.74 -25.39 23.59
C SER A 676 10.20 -25.68 25.01
N THR A 677 11.07 -26.68 25.20
CA THR A 677 11.70 -26.95 26.50
C THR A 677 12.99 -26.17 26.71
N THR A 678 13.45 -25.43 25.69
CA THR A 678 14.68 -24.63 25.71
C THR A 678 14.42 -23.14 25.81
N THR A 679 13.26 -22.67 25.36
CA THR A 679 12.81 -21.28 25.42
C THR A 679 11.37 -21.23 25.91
N ASP A 680 10.89 -20.07 26.37
CA ASP A 680 9.50 -19.91 26.82
C ASP A 680 8.51 -19.74 25.65
N LYS A 681 8.85 -20.25 24.47
CA LYS A 681 7.97 -20.20 23.29
C LYS A 681 6.93 -21.30 23.32
N THR A 682 5.71 -20.95 22.96
CA THR A 682 4.62 -21.89 22.75
C THR A 682 3.91 -21.56 21.45
N TRP A 683 3.75 -22.56 20.57
CA TRP A 683 3.05 -22.42 19.31
C TRP A 683 1.63 -22.95 19.42
N LEU A 684 0.67 -22.18 18.92
CA LEU A 684 -0.68 -22.67 18.65
C LEU A 684 -0.72 -23.18 17.21
N THR A 685 -1.04 -24.46 17.08
CA THR A 685 -1.25 -25.10 15.79
C THR A 685 -2.69 -24.85 15.30
N PRO A 686 -2.97 -25.06 14.02
CA PRO A 686 -4.32 -24.97 13.46
C PRO A 686 -5.33 -25.95 14.09
N TYR A 687 -4.88 -26.96 14.84
CA TYR A 687 -5.74 -27.89 15.58
C TYR A 687 -6.15 -27.38 16.97
N HIS A 688 -5.63 -26.24 17.42
CA HIS A 688 -6.08 -25.59 18.64
C HIS A 688 -7.54 -25.11 18.48
N PRO A 689 -8.44 -25.29 19.47
CA PRO A 689 -9.86 -24.93 19.36
C PRO A 689 -10.11 -23.49 18.90
N VAL A 690 -9.35 -22.51 19.41
CA VAL A 690 -9.45 -21.10 18.99
C VAL A 690 -9.12 -20.91 17.50
N LYS A 691 -8.11 -21.61 16.97
CA LYS A 691 -7.72 -21.51 15.56
C LYS A 691 -8.78 -22.15 14.65
N LEU A 692 -9.31 -23.29 15.06
CA LEU A 692 -10.43 -23.94 14.38
C LEU A 692 -11.69 -23.08 14.36
N ALA A 693 -12.04 -22.43 15.48
CA ALA A 693 -13.18 -21.53 15.57
C ALA A 693 -13.02 -20.29 14.69
N TYR A 694 -11.80 -19.74 14.63
CA TYR A 694 -11.48 -18.62 13.76
C TYR A 694 -11.60 -18.97 12.28
N ALA A 695 -11.00 -20.07 11.85
CA ALA A 695 -11.15 -20.56 10.48
C ALA A 695 -12.61 -20.81 10.09
N LEU A 696 -13.39 -21.44 10.98
CA LEU A 696 -14.81 -21.68 10.78
C LEU A 696 -15.58 -20.36 10.61
N ARG A 697 -15.24 -19.34 11.40
CA ARG A 697 -15.84 -18.00 11.31
C ARG A 697 -15.53 -17.31 9.98
N ILE A 698 -14.30 -17.43 9.48
CA ILE A 698 -13.90 -16.89 8.17
C ILE A 698 -14.63 -17.64 7.04
N ALA A 699 -14.60 -18.98 7.06
CA ALA A 699 -15.22 -19.81 6.02
C ALA A 699 -16.73 -19.55 5.91
N ARG A 700 -17.46 -19.46 7.03
CA ARG A 700 -18.88 -19.12 7.03
C ARG A 700 -19.17 -17.72 6.50
N TRP A 701 -18.28 -16.76 6.76
CA TRP A 701 -18.44 -15.40 6.21
C TRP A 701 -18.17 -15.37 4.71
N ARG A 702 -17.13 -16.06 4.22
CA ARG A 702 -16.93 -16.25 2.77
C ARG A 702 -18.20 -16.81 2.12
N ASP A 703 -18.74 -17.90 2.65
CA ASP A 703 -19.90 -18.59 2.07
C ASP A 703 -21.16 -17.72 2.06
N SER A 704 -21.34 -16.85 3.06
CA SER A 704 -22.55 -16.03 3.22
C SER A 704 -22.46 -14.66 2.54
N ALA A 705 -21.28 -14.03 2.51
CA ALA A 705 -21.10 -12.68 1.98
C ALA A 705 -20.55 -12.66 0.54
N LEU A 706 -19.65 -13.59 0.21
CA LEU A 706 -18.90 -13.56 -1.06
C LEU A 706 -19.49 -14.52 -2.10
N HIS A 707 -19.78 -15.78 -1.72
CA HIS A 707 -20.40 -16.74 -2.64
C HIS A 707 -21.83 -16.36 -3.03
N ALA A 708 -22.52 -15.54 -2.22
CA ALA A 708 -23.84 -15.03 -2.56
C ALA A 708 -23.80 -13.91 -3.62
N THR A 709 -22.64 -13.31 -3.85
CA THR A 709 -22.43 -12.15 -4.74
C THR A 709 -21.43 -12.41 -5.87
N ASP A 710 -20.91 -13.64 -5.98
CA ASP A 710 -19.82 -14.06 -6.90
C ASP A 710 -18.58 -13.14 -6.85
N SER A 711 -18.37 -12.44 -5.74
CA SER A 711 -17.31 -11.44 -5.57
C SER A 711 -16.26 -11.94 -4.57
N ILE A 712 -15.11 -12.38 -5.05
CA ILE A 712 -13.93 -12.73 -4.22
C ILE A 712 -12.90 -11.60 -4.13
N ASP A 713 -13.18 -10.44 -4.75
CA ASP A 713 -12.22 -9.34 -4.89
C ASP A 713 -11.74 -8.76 -3.56
N GLY A 714 -12.56 -8.82 -2.50
CA GLY A 714 -12.17 -8.37 -1.17
C GLY A 714 -10.94 -9.10 -0.61
N PHE A 715 -10.81 -10.41 -0.84
CA PHE A 715 -9.62 -11.15 -0.40
C PHE A 715 -8.35 -10.63 -1.09
N ARG A 716 -8.39 -10.14 -2.33
CA ARG A 716 -7.20 -9.79 -3.13
C ARG A 716 -6.48 -8.50 -2.70
N SER A 717 -6.97 -7.79 -1.68
CA SER A 717 -6.31 -6.59 -1.16
C SER A 717 -5.43 -6.90 0.05
N GLU A 718 -4.13 -6.56 -0.02
CA GLU A 718 -3.15 -6.80 1.06
C GLU A 718 -3.63 -6.18 2.38
N ARG A 719 -4.18 -4.97 2.31
CA ARG A 719 -4.74 -4.26 3.47
C ARG A 719 -5.92 -4.98 4.11
N PHE A 720 -6.69 -5.74 3.33
CA PHE A 720 -7.82 -6.52 3.84
C PHE A 720 -7.35 -7.85 4.45
N ILE A 721 -6.39 -8.52 3.80
CA ILE A 721 -5.78 -9.76 4.29
C ILE A 721 -5.10 -9.53 5.65
N ASP A 722 -4.34 -8.45 5.76
CA ASP A 722 -3.57 -8.16 6.96
C ASP A 722 -4.50 -8.02 8.20
N GLN A 723 -5.76 -7.62 8.03
CA GLN A 723 -6.73 -7.47 9.14
C GLN A 723 -7.16 -8.81 9.75
N PHE A 724 -7.01 -9.93 9.02
CA PHE A 724 -7.35 -11.27 9.54
C PHE A 724 -6.27 -11.78 10.50
N ASN A 725 -6.29 -11.26 11.73
CA ASN A 725 -5.36 -11.63 12.78
C ASN A 725 -6.07 -12.36 13.92
N SER A 726 -5.72 -13.62 14.14
CA SER A 726 -6.29 -14.46 15.21
C SER A 726 -5.70 -14.20 16.60
N SER A 727 -4.71 -13.31 16.74
CA SER A 727 -3.97 -13.09 17.99
C SER A 727 -4.86 -12.47 19.08
N GLY A 728 -5.81 -11.61 18.71
CA GLY A 728 -6.75 -10.99 19.66
C GLY A 728 -7.69 -11.98 20.36
N LEU A 729 -7.85 -13.20 19.84
CA LEU A 729 -8.71 -14.23 20.44
C LEU A 729 -8.09 -14.89 21.68
N LEU A 730 -6.76 -14.95 21.76
CA LEU A 730 -6.02 -15.49 22.90
C LEU A 730 -4.70 -14.71 23.03
N PRO A 731 -4.76 -13.45 23.48
CA PRO A 731 -3.61 -12.55 23.42
C PRO A 731 -2.50 -12.96 24.39
N TYR A 732 -2.86 -13.52 25.55
CA TYR A 732 -1.90 -13.94 26.57
C TYR A 732 -2.10 -15.39 26.99
N ILE A 733 -0.98 -16.07 27.26
CA ILE A 733 -0.97 -17.39 27.90
C ILE A 733 0.04 -17.42 29.05
N VAL A 734 -0.17 -18.34 29.99
CA VAL A 734 0.76 -18.60 31.10
C VAL A 734 1.87 -19.54 30.63
N PRO A 735 3.15 -19.28 30.95
CA PRO A 735 4.24 -20.23 30.74
C PRO A 735 3.99 -21.61 31.37
N GLN A 736 4.57 -22.66 30.79
CA GLN A 736 4.39 -24.03 31.28
C GLN A 736 4.94 -24.22 32.71
N ASP A 737 6.03 -23.51 33.04
CA ASP A 737 6.66 -23.53 34.35
C ASP A 737 5.87 -22.75 35.41
N GLY A 738 4.84 -22.00 35.00
CA GLY A 738 3.99 -21.19 35.85
C GLY A 738 4.65 -19.90 36.31
N SER A 739 5.66 -19.40 35.59
CA SER A 739 6.23 -18.07 35.85
C SER A 739 5.19 -16.96 35.64
N ASP A 740 5.41 -15.83 36.32
CA ASP A 740 4.49 -14.69 36.30
C ASP A 740 4.57 -13.88 34.98
N ILE A 741 5.57 -14.11 34.14
CA ILE A 741 5.74 -13.38 32.87
C ILE A 741 4.79 -13.97 31.82
N LEU A 742 3.72 -13.25 31.50
CA LEU A 742 2.76 -13.69 30.48
C LEU A 742 3.38 -13.64 29.08
N LEU A 743 3.16 -14.70 28.31
CA LEU A 743 3.58 -14.79 26.91
C LEU A 743 2.53 -14.14 26.02
N ARG A 744 2.96 -13.30 25.09
CA ARG A 744 2.07 -12.60 24.15
C ARG A 744 2.02 -13.33 22.80
N GLY A 745 0.81 -13.47 22.26
CA GLY A 745 0.54 -14.12 20.98
C GLY A 745 0.85 -13.22 19.78
N ILE A 746 1.54 -13.77 18.79
CA ILE A 746 1.84 -13.14 17.51
C ILE A 746 1.53 -14.15 16.39
N GLN A 747 0.75 -13.74 15.39
CA GLN A 747 0.43 -14.55 14.23
C GLN A 747 1.63 -14.66 13.28
N TYR A 748 1.75 -15.80 12.59
CA TYR A 748 2.70 -15.95 11.49
C TYR A 748 2.17 -15.31 10.21
N GLY A 749 2.95 -14.45 9.55
CA GLY A 749 2.56 -13.86 8.26
C GLY A 749 2.28 -14.92 7.18
N GLN A 750 3.00 -16.04 7.20
CA GLN A 750 2.89 -17.10 6.18
C GLN A 750 1.68 -18.04 6.37
N ASN A 751 1.07 -18.06 7.56
CA ASN A 751 -0.07 -18.92 7.85
C ASN A 751 -0.88 -18.35 9.03
N SER A 752 -2.05 -17.80 8.73
CA SER A 752 -2.92 -17.12 9.71
C SER A 752 -3.46 -18.03 10.82
N LEU A 753 -3.42 -19.35 10.63
CA LEU A 753 -3.82 -20.32 11.65
C LEU A 753 -2.70 -20.71 12.63
N TRP A 754 -1.48 -20.26 12.39
CA TRP A 754 -0.38 -20.42 13.32
C TRP A 754 -0.13 -19.13 14.09
N SER A 755 0.09 -19.27 15.39
CA SER A 755 0.66 -18.19 16.20
C SER A 755 1.73 -18.72 17.14
N VAL A 756 2.66 -17.84 17.49
CA VAL A 756 3.65 -18.06 18.54
C VAL A 756 3.35 -17.14 19.70
N HIS A 757 3.33 -17.72 20.89
CA HIS A 757 3.32 -17.00 22.14
C HIS A 757 4.74 -16.99 22.69
N SER A 758 5.30 -15.79 22.87
CA SER A 758 6.66 -15.59 23.38
C SER A 758 6.69 -14.49 24.44
N PRO A 759 7.76 -14.41 25.25
CA PRO A 759 8.01 -13.23 26.06
C PRO A 759 8.17 -11.98 25.19
N VAL A 760 8.00 -10.80 25.80
CA VAL A 760 8.10 -9.50 25.10
C VAL A 760 9.49 -8.88 25.29
N ASP A 761 10.05 -9.02 26.48
CA ASP A 761 11.26 -8.35 26.99
C ASP A 761 12.38 -9.31 27.40
N SER A 762 12.25 -10.61 27.10
CA SER A 762 13.21 -11.64 27.53
C SER A 762 13.67 -12.54 26.38
N PRO A 763 14.71 -13.39 26.58
CA PRO A 763 15.24 -14.27 25.54
C PRO A 763 14.15 -15.12 24.86
N GLY A 764 14.17 -15.15 23.52
CA GLY A 764 13.15 -15.83 22.72
C GLY A 764 11.95 -14.97 22.36
N SER A 765 11.99 -13.65 22.58
CA SER A 765 10.96 -12.74 22.07
C SER A 765 10.93 -12.74 20.53
N VAL A 766 9.74 -12.64 19.96
CA VAL A 766 9.52 -12.60 18.51
C VAL A 766 9.14 -11.18 18.12
N THR A 767 9.84 -10.57 17.17
CA THR A 767 9.45 -9.27 16.60
C THR A 767 8.39 -9.47 15.53
N PRO A 768 7.35 -8.63 15.48
CA PRO A 768 6.32 -8.68 14.44
C PRO A 768 6.88 -8.45 13.04
N ASP A 769 6.30 -9.12 12.05
CA ASP A 769 6.74 -9.01 10.65
C ASP A 769 6.58 -7.58 10.10
N TYR A 770 5.55 -6.83 10.52
CA TYR A 770 5.32 -5.45 10.08
C TYR A 770 6.46 -4.48 10.44
N MET A 771 7.35 -4.87 11.36
CA MET A 771 8.57 -4.13 11.70
C MET A 771 9.45 -3.85 10.47
N GLU A 772 9.37 -4.70 9.44
CA GLU A 772 10.01 -4.45 8.15
C GLU A 772 9.60 -3.09 7.55
N ARG A 773 8.30 -2.79 7.52
CA ARG A 773 7.75 -1.52 7.02
C ARG A 773 8.16 -0.36 7.91
N VAL A 774 8.06 -0.55 9.23
CA VAL A 774 8.40 0.47 10.24
C VAL A 774 9.85 0.92 10.10
N VAL A 775 10.81 -0.02 10.06
CA VAL A 775 12.23 0.27 9.93
C VAL A 775 12.51 0.98 8.60
N ARG A 776 11.96 0.48 7.50
CA ARG A 776 12.10 1.07 6.17
C ARG A 776 11.65 2.53 6.14
N ASP A 777 10.42 2.80 6.59
CA ASP A 777 9.78 4.09 6.45
C ASP A 777 10.34 5.11 7.45
N LYS A 778 10.67 4.69 8.69
CA LYS A 778 11.29 5.59 9.68
C LYS A 778 12.71 5.97 9.31
N LEU A 779 13.51 5.06 8.74
CA LEU A 779 14.84 5.40 8.24
C LEU A 779 14.77 6.33 7.03
N ASP A 780 13.85 6.06 6.09
CA ASP A 780 13.64 6.92 4.91
C ASP A 780 13.20 8.33 5.30
N THR A 781 12.22 8.43 6.19
CA THR A 781 11.74 9.72 6.73
C THR A 781 12.88 10.46 7.43
N PHE A 782 13.61 9.80 8.33
CA PHE A 782 14.71 10.43 9.07
C PHE A 782 15.79 11.00 8.14
N VAL A 783 16.20 10.25 7.13
CA VAL A 783 17.23 10.70 6.17
C VAL A 783 16.75 11.89 5.34
N LYS A 784 15.47 11.90 4.97
CA LYS A 784 14.84 13.00 4.23
C LYS A 784 14.62 14.25 5.09
N SER A 785 14.30 14.11 6.37
CA SER A 785 14.13 15.21 7.32
C SER A 785 15.46 15.87 7.71
N PHE A 786 16.57 15.13 7.73
CA PHE A 786 17.88 15.64 8.13
C PHE A 786 18.95 15.55 7.02
N PRO A 787 18.71 16.08 5.81
CA PRO A 787 19.59 15.88 4.65
C PRO A 787 20.97 16.53 4.85
N LEU A 788 21.04 17.60 5.64
CA LEU A 788 22.28 18.29 6.00
C LEU A 788 23.22 17.41 6.83
N LEU A 789 22.69 16.55 7.70
CA LEU A 789 23.47 15.66 8.56
C LEU A 789 24.36 14.72 7.72
N PHE A 790 23.83 14.26 6.59
CA PHE A 790 24.49 13.32 5.69
C PHE A 790 25.29 14.03 4.59
N ARG A 791 24.85 15.22 4.12
CA ARG A 791 25.58 16.02 3.11
C ARG A 791 26.89 16.60 3.63
N LEU A 792 26.94 17.06 4.88
CA LEU A 792 28.12 17.73 5.43
C LEU A 792 29.25 16.75 5.79
N HIS A 793 28.91 15.48 6.04
CA HIS A 793 29.85 14.46 6.48
C HIS A 793 29.49 13.09 5.91
N GLY A 794 29.83 12.82 4.64
CA GLY A 794 29.53 11.57 3.91
C GLY A 794 30.17 10.27 4.46
N GLY A 795 30.64 10.27 5.71
CA GLY A 795 31.11 9.07 6.43
C GLY A 795 30.60 8.99 7.87
N ARG A 796 29.61 9.80 8.26
CA ARG A 796 28.94 9.65 9.57
C ARG A 796 27.94 8.52 9.51
N SER A 797 27.97 7.66 10.53
CA SER A 797 27.00 6.60 10.69
C SER A 797 25.74 7.10 11.37
N LEU A 798 24.59 6.71 10.82
CA LEU A 798 23.30 6.76 11.48
C LEU A 798 23.28 5.70 12.58
N LYS A 799 23.39 6.16 13.83
CA LYS A 799 23.27 5.30 15.03
C LYS A 799 21.81 4.95 15.29
N VAL A 800 21.52 3.65 15.37
CA VAL A 800 20.18 3.11 15.66
C VAL A 800 20.27 2.11 16.82
N ASN A 801 19.49 2.33 17.87
CA ASN A 801 19.35 1.39 18.98
C ASN A 801 18.14 0.48 18.76
N LEU A 802 18.32 -0.81 19.04
CA LEU A 802 17.30 -1.85 18.98
C LEU A 802 17.22 -2.47 20.38
N VAL A 803 16.13 -2.24 21.09
CA VAL A 803 15.98 -2.62 22.51
C VAL A 803 14.86 -3.66 22.65
N ASN A 804 15.21 -4.88 23.08
CA ASN A 804 14.30 -6.00 23.34
C ASN A 804 13.39 -6.38 22.16
N LEU A 805 13.94 -6.39 20.95
CA LEU A 805 13.26 -6.79 19.72
C LEU A 805 13.50 -8.27 19.37
N GLY A 806 14.23 -9.04 20.17
CA GLY A 806 14.44 -10.47 19.99
C GLY A 806 14.99 -10.84 18.61
N ASP A 807 14.13 -11.46 17.81
CA ASP A 807 14.47 -11.88 16.45
C ASP A 807 14.45 -10.72 15.43
N LEU A 808 15.64 -10.26 15.05
CA LEU A 808 15.84 -9.13 14.13
C LEU A 808 15.73 -9.47 12.63
N ARG A 809 15.14 -10.61 12.23
CA ARG A 809 14.87 -10.92 10.81
C ARG A 809 14.06 -9.81 10.11
N PRO A 810 12.94 -9.30 10.68
CA PRO A 810 12.19 -8.20 10.05
C PRO A 810 13.01 -6.91 9.91
N VAL A 811 13.88 -6.61 10.88
CA VAL A 811 14.78 -5.44 10.81
C VAL A 811 15.76 -5.55 9.63
N VAL A 812 16.33 -6.74 9.39
CA VAL A 812 17.21 -6.97 8.24
C VAL A 812 16.48 -6.77 6.91
N LYS A 813 15.22 -7.24 6.80
CA LYS A 813 14.38 -7.01 5.61
C LYS A 813 14.05 -5.53 5.43
N GLY A 814 13.70 -4.83 6.51
CA GLY A 814 13.42 -3.38 6.47
C GLY A 814 14.63 -2.57 6.03
N LEU A 815 15.84 -2.93 6.48
CA LEU A 815 17.08 -2.32 6.00
C LEU A 815 17.34 -2.60 4.51
N TYR A 816 17.07 -3.83 4.05
CA TYR A 816 17.18 -4.19 2.63
C TYR A 816 16.27 -3.32 1.76
N GLU A 817 14.99 -3.16 2.13
CA GLU A 817 14.03 -2.31 1.41
C GLU A 817 14.38 -0.82 1.50
N PHE A 818 14.87 -0.35 2.64
CA PHE A 818 15.39 1.02 2.76
C PHE A 818 16.53 1.29 1.77
N TYR A 819 17.54 0.42 1.69
CA TYR A 819 18.65 0.62 0.74
C TYR A 819 18.20 0.50 -0.72
N LYS A 820 17.19 -0.35 -1.01
CA LYS A 820 16.56 -0.43 -2.33
C LYS A 820 15.86 0.88 -2.71
N ARG A 821 15.16 1.53 -1.78
CA ARG A 821 14.50 2.83 -2.00
C ARG A 821 15.51 3.98 -2.14
N ILE A 822 16.45 4.12 -1.21
CA ILE A 822 17.37 5.26 -1.19
C ILE A 822 18.25 5.30 -2.44
N ARG A 823 18.60 4.13 -3.03
CA ARG A 823 19.33 4.04 -4.32
C ARG A 823 18.60 4.69 -5.49
N LYS A 824 17.27 4.82 -5.44
CA LYS A 824 16.48 5.47 -6.49
C LYS A 824 16.44 6.99 -6.32
N THR A 825 16.97 7.52 -5.22
CA THR A 825 16.99 8.95 -4.89
C THR A 825 18.35 9.58 -5.21
N SER A 826 18.45 10.92 -5.10
CA SER A 826 19.72 11.64 -5.23
C SER A 826 20.58 11.64 -3.96
N PHE A 827 20.17 10.93 -2.91
CA PHE A 827 20.89 10.87 -1.63
C PHE A 827 21.94 9.75 -1.65
N ASP A 828 23.13 10.03 -1.12
CA ASP A 828 24.12 8.98 -0.87
C ASP A 828 23.60 8.05 0.24
N PRO A 829 23.72 6.72 0.08
CA PRO A 829 23.26 5.76 1.07
C PRO A 829 24.05 5.95 2.39
N PRO A 830 23.38 6.18 3.53
CA PRO A 830 24.07 6.40 4.79
C PRO A 830 24.70 5.09 5.30
N GLN A 831 25.81 5.22 6.03
CA GLN A 831 26.29 4.13 6.88
C GLN A 831 25.37 4.02 8.11
N ILE A 832 25.06 2.81 8.54
CA ILE A 832 24.20 2.56 9.70
C ILE A 832 24.98 1.77 10.74
N LEU A 833 24.96 2.23 11.99
CA LEU A 833 25.46 1.50 13.15
C LEU A 833 24.27 1.05 14.00
N LEU A 834 24.03 -0.26 14.03
CA LEU A 834 23.03 -0.88 14.87
C LEU A 834 23.64 -1.22 16.24
N ARG A 835 23.01 -0.80 17.33
CA ARG A 835 23.29 -1.30 18.68
C ARG A 835 22.12 -2.13 19.15
N ILE A 836 22.41 -3.36 19.55
CA ILE A 836 21.41 -4.37 19.88
C ILE A 836 21.49 -4.62 21.38
N TYR A 837 20.44 -4.23 22.10
CA TYR A 837 20.30 -4.39 23.54
C TYR A 837 19.27 -5.47 23.84
N GLY A 838 19.65 -6.47 24.64
CA GLY A 838 18.74 -7.56 25.04
C GLY A 838 19.47 -8.79 25.58
N GLY A 839 18.69 -9.82 25.91
CA GLY A 839 19.20 -11.05 26.54
C GLY A 839 19.96 -12.00 25.59
N GLN A 840 20.37 -13.17 26.11
CA GLN A 840 21.11 -14.19 25.35
C GLN A 840 20.26 -14.84 24.25
N SER A 841 20.14 -14.18 23.10
CA SER A 841 19.57 -14.63 21.81
C SER A 841 19.21 -13.45 20.90
N GLU A 842 19.17 -12.24 21.47
CA GLU A 842 18.90 -10.98 20.77
C GLU A 842 19.82 -10.82 19.54
N GLY A 843 19.22 -10.61 18.36
CA GLY A 843 19.97 -10.37 17.13
C GLY A 843 20.75 -11.56 16.58
N GLU A 844 20.51 -12.80 17.03
CA GLU A 844 21.21 -13.98 16.49
C GLU A 844 21.04 -14.11 14.97
N ALA A 845 19.83 -13.86 14.45
CA ALA A 845 19.56 -13.89 13.02
C ALA A 845 20.40 -12.86 12.25
N LEU A 846 20.58 -11.67 12.81
CA LEU A 846 21.39 -10.59 12.26
C LEU A 846 22.88 -10.98 12.25
N VAL A 847 23.39 -11.53 13.35
CA VAL A 847 24.77 -12.05 13.44
C VAL A 847 25.03 -13.13 12.39
N ARG A 848 24.06 -14.03 12.17
CA ARG A 848 24.15 -15.06 11.13
C ARG A 848 24.14 -14.44 9.74
N PHE A 849 23.33 -13.41 9.50
CA PHE A 849 23.23 -12.71 8.21
C PHE A 849 24.54 -12.02 7.81
N PHE A 850 25.10 -11.18 8.69
CA PHE A 850 26.31 -10.41 8.39
C PHE A 850 27.62 -11.21 8.54
N GLY A 851 27.58 -12.39 9.18
CA GLY A 851 28.75 -13.24 9.44
C GLY A 851 29.38 -13.85 8.18
N LYS A 852 30.72 -13.92 8.13
CA LYS A 852 31.48 -14.46 6.99
C LYS A 852 31.42 -16.00 6.83
N ASN A 853 31.20 -16.73 7.93
CA ASN A 853 31.34 -18.20 8.00
C ASN A 853 30.04 -18.92 8.43
N ARG A 854 28.88 -18.24 8.41
CA ARG A 854 27.61 -18.81 8.88
C ARG A 854 26.65 -18.95 7.68
N LYS A 855 26.05 -20.13 7.51
CA LYS A 855 24.95 -20.34 6.55
C LYS A 855 23.72 -19.59 7.08
N SER A 856 23.38 -18.45 6.48
CA SER A 856 22.16 -17.71 6.78
C SER A 856 21.14 -17.94 5.67
N ARG A 857 19.99 -18.52 6.02
CA ARG A 857 18.87 -18.75 5.08
C ARG A 857 18.30 -17.43 4.58
N LEU A 858 18.06 -16.48 5.49
CA LEU A 858 17.62 -15.12 5.16
C LEU A 858 18.55 -14.43 4.16
N ARG A 859 19.87 -14.63 4.31
CA ARG A 859 20.84 -14.08 3.37
C ARG A 859 20.68 -14.68 1.98
N THR A 860 20.64 -16.00 1.88
CA THR A 860 20.43 -16.67 0.60
C THR A 860 19.12 -16.25 -0.07
N GLN A 861 18.03 -16.12 0.70
CA GLN A 861 16.74 -15.63 0.19
C GLN A 861 16.84 -14.21 -0.39
N LEU A 862 17.49 -13.27 0.32
CA LEU A 862 17.64 -11.90 -0.17
C LEU A 862 18.65 -11.76 -1.32
N GLU A 863 19.70 -12.57 -1.34
CA GLU A 863 20.67 -12.63 -2.46
C GLU A 863 20.01 -13.14 -3.75
N GLN A 864 19.07 -14.10 -3.64
CA GLN A 864 18.25 -14.55 -4.77
C GLN A 864 17.34 -13.45 -5.32
N LYS A 865 16.82 -12.56 -4.45
CA LYS A 865 16.03 -11.40 -4.87
C LYS A 865 16.90 -10.34 -5.55
N ASN A 866 17.93 -9.85 -4.87
CA ASN A 866 18.87 -8.86 -5.41
C ASN A 866 20.20 -8.85 -4.65
N ASP A 867 21.20 -9.54 -5.20
CA ASP A 867 22.54 -9.66 -4.62
C ASP A 867 23.25 -8.30 -4.45
N GLU A 868 23.04 -7.35 -5.36
CA GLU A 868 23.67 -6.02 -5.24
C GLU A 868 23.20 -5.25 -4.00
N ILE A 869 21.91 -5.34 -3.67
CA ILE A 869 21.36 -4.68 -2.48
C ILE A 869 21.91 -5.34 -1.21
N VAL A 870 22.06 -6.67 -1.20
CA VAL A 870 22.68 -7.38 -0.07
C VAL A 870 24.13 -6.95 0.12
N ASP A 871 24.90 -6.78 -0.95
CA ASP A 871 26.28 -6.30 -0.87
C ASP A 871 26.39 -4.86 -0.35
N ILE A 872 25.46 -3.98 -0.75
CA ILE A 872 25.35 -2.61 -0.21
C ILE A 872 25.02 -2.64 1.28
N LEU A 873 24.02 -3.43 1.67
CA LEU A 873 23.61 -3.61 3.06
C LEU A 873 24.80 -4.08 3.90
N ARG A 874 25.57 -5.08 3.43
CA ARG A 874 26.75 -5.61 4.13
C ARG A 874 27.93 -4.65 4.18
N SER A 875 28.03 -3.73 3.23
CA SER A 875 29.12 -2.75 3.17
C SER A 875 28.82 -1.50 4.02
N ASN A 876 27.54 -1.19 4.25
CA ASN A 876 27.10 0.04 4.90
C ASN A 876 26.49 -0.16 6.30
N VAL A 877 26.15 -1.38 6.69
CA VAL A 877 25.63 -1.69 8.02
C VAL A 877 26.69 -2.34 8.91
N MET A 878 26.92 -1.73 10.07
CA MET A 878 27.69 -2.27 11.18
C MET A 878 26.75 -2.57 12.35
N TYR A 879 27.08 -3.56 13.17
CA TYR A 879 26.31 -3.86 14.37
C TYR A 879 27.22 -4.14 15.58
N VAL A 880 26.71 -3.83 16.76
CA VAL A 880 27.32 -4.15 18.06
C VAL A 880 26.25 -4.80 18.94
N LEU A 881 26.65 -5.85 19.64
CA LEU A 881 25.84 -6.47 20.70
C LEU A 881 26.23 -5.82 22.01
N GLU A 882 25.26 -5.24 22.69
CA GLU A 882 25.42 -4.62 24.00
C GLU A 882 24.71 -5.51 25.05
N ASP A 883 24.96 -5.23 26.34
CA ASP A 883 24.22 -5.84 27.44
C ASP A 883 22.80 -5.21 27.54
N GLU A 884 22.06 -5.49 28.61
CA GLU A 884 20.72 -4.92 28.82
C GLU A 884 20.74 -3.38 28.76
N TYR A 885 19.70 -2.79 28.17
CA TYR A 885 19.53 -1.34 28.11
C TYR A 885 19.24 -0.82 29.52
N THR A 886 20.25 -0.27 30.17
CA THR A 886 20.19 0.18 31.57
C THR A 886 20.89 1.52 31.73
N SER A 887 20.73 2.17 32.89
CA SER A 887 21.42 3.43 33.21
C SER A 887 22.96 3.36 33.21
N GLU A 888 23.57 2.18 33.15
CA GLU A 888 25.03 2.01 33.07
C GLU A 888 25.50 1.52 31.69
N SER A 889 24.56 1.11 30.83
CA SER A 889 24.77 0.43 29.54
C SER A 889 23.78 1.00 28.51
N HIS A 890 23.96 2.27 28.15
CA HIS A 890 23.20 2.96 27.12
C HIS A 890 24.11 3.94 26.36
N GLU A 891 23.78 4.19 25.10
CA GLU A 891 24.55 5.08 24.23
C GLU A 891 23.60 5.90 23.35
N GLU A 892 23.95 7.18 23.15
CA GLU A 892 23.18 8.10 22.31
C GLU A 892 22.96 7.57 20.89
N ALA A 893 21.72 7.69 20.40
CA ALA A 893 21.30 7.28 19.08
C ALA A 893 20.35 8.28 18.41
N HIS A 894 20.32 8.22 17.08
CA HIS A 894 19.39 9.05 16.30
C HIS A 894 18.00 8.45 16.32
N LEU A 895 17.90 7.12 16.20
CA LEU A 895 16.64 6.38 16.33
C LEU A 895 16.81 5.28 17.36
N THR A 896 15.79 5.10 18.22
CA THR A 896 15.71 3.96 19.14
C THR A 896 14.38 3.26 18.93
N PHE A 897 14.42 2.01 18.49
CA PHE A 897 13.26 1.12 18.45
C PHE A 897 13.26 0.29 19.73
N PHE A 898 12.17 0.33 20.49
CA PHE A 898 12.11 -0.37 21.77
C PHE A 898 10.78 -1.09 21.98
N ARG A 899 10.86 -2.19 22.73
CA ARG A 899 9.71 -2.94 23.25
C ARG A 899 9.97 -3.36 24.70
N GLY A 900 8.93 -3.54 25.51
CA GLY A 900 9.08 -4.11 26.85
C GLY A 900 9.98 -3.30 27.79
N LEU A 901 10.10 -1.99 27.57
CA LEU A 901 10.68 -1.06 28.55
C LEU A 901 9.67 -0.66 29.62
N LEU A 902 8.38 -0.69 29.28
CA LEU A 902 7.33 -0.40 30.25
C LEU A 902 7.12 -1.62 31.14
N THR A 903 7.08 -1.39 32.45
CA THR A 903 6.73 -2.45 33.41
C THR A 903 5.27 -2.85 33.24
N GLU A 904 5.05 -4.08 32.79
CA GLU A 904 3.73 -4.69 32.62
C GLU A 904 3.39 -5.61 33.80
N GLU A 905 2.41 -5.25 34.62
CA GLU A 905 1.95 -6.07 35.75
C GLU A 905 0.88 -7.07 35.27
N PRO A 906 1.13 -8.40 35.34
CA PRO A 906 0.13 -9.40 35.00
C PRO A 906 -0.96 -9.48 36.07
N GLY A 907 -2.18 -9.77 35.66
CA GLY A 907 -3.32 -9.88 36.58
C GLY A 907 -4.51 -10.60 35.99
N LEU A 908 -5.57 -10.71 36.80
CA LEU A 908 -6.84 -11.31 36.43
C LEU A 908 -7.94 -10.26 36.45
N THR A 909 -8.89 -10.39 35.54
CA THR A 909 -10.10 -9.57 35.49
C THR A 909 -11.29 -10.40 35.02
N LYS A 910 -12.52 -9.92 35.20
CA LYS A 910 -13.66 -10.58 34.57
C LYS A 910 -13.69 -10.24 33.07
N VAL A 911 -14.16 -11.19 32.27
CA VAL A 911 -14.19 -11.04 30.81
C VAL A 911 -15.06 -9.88 30.31
N ASN A 912 -16.12 -9.53 31.06
CA ASN A 912 -17.01 -8.41 30.74
C ASN A 912 -16.56 -7.07 31.37
N ASP A 913 -15.43 -7.05 32.09
CA ASP A 913 -14.87 -5.80 32.64
C ASP A 913 -14.00 -5.05 31.60
N LEU A 914 -13.71 -5.69 30.45
CA LEU A 914 -13.03 -5.13 29.29
C LEU A 914 -14.03 -5.06 28.11
N GLU A 915 -13.85 -4.09 27.21
CA GLU A 915 -14.66 -3.96 26.00
C GLU A 915 -14.48 -5.16 25.06
N SER A 916 -15.49 -5.50 24.26
CA SER A 916 -15.43 -6.69 23.41
C SER A 916 -14.25 -6.64 22.43
N SER A 917 -13.44 -7.70 22.44
CA SER A 917 -12.29 -7.89 21.55
C SER A 917 -12.69 -8.37 20.15
N LEU A 918 -13.99 -8.51 19.85
CA LEU A 918 -14.49 -9.25 18.69
C LEU A 918 -15.22 -8.32 17.72
N HIS A 919 -14.49 -7.59 16.90
CA HIS A 919 -15.10 -6.73 15.87
C HIS A 919 -15.65 -7.54 14.69
N LEU A 920 -16.70 -7.01 14.05
CA LEU A 920 -17.41 -7.63 12.93
C LEU A 920 -17.82 -9.09 13.22
N GLY A 921 -18.40 -9.37 14.39
CA GLY A 921 -18.81 -10.74 14.71
C GLY A 921 -17.63 -11.68 15.02
N GLY A 922 -16.46 -11.14 15.43
CA GLY A 922 -15.21 -11.88 15.59
C GLY A 922 -14.45 -12.19 14.31
N LEU A 923 -14.74 -11.49 13.20
CA LEU A 923 -13.93 -11.58 11.98
C LEU A 923 -12.58 -10.87 12.16
N LEU A 924 -12.59 -9.75 12.89
CA LEU A 924 -11.43 -8.90 13.15
C LEU A 924 -11.18 -8.81 14.67
N PRO A 925 -10.64 -9.87 15.30
CA PRO A 925 -10.44 -9.86 16.73
C PRO A 925 -9.19 -9.06 17.11
N GLN A 926 -9.30 -8.22 18.14
CA GLN A 926 -8.24 -7.32 18.62
C GLN A 926 -8.08 -7.40 20.13
N GLU A 927 -6.93 -6.97 20.65
CA GLU A 927 -6.74 -6.80 22.10
C GLU A 927 -7.63 -5.67 22.61
N SER A 928 -8.32 -5.88 23.72
CA SER A 928 -9.13 -4.85 24.38
C SER A 928 -8.24 -4.01 25.29
N ILE A 929 -8.33 -2.69 25.16
CA ILE A 929 -7.57 -1.72 25.97
C ILE A 929 -8.57 -0.86 26.74
N ASP A 930 -8.50 -0.91 28.07
CA ASP A 930 -9.28 -0.08 28.99
C ASP A 930 -8.35 0.91 29.70
N VAL A 931 -8.73 2.19 29.71
CA VAL A 931 -7.92 3.29 30.26
C VAL A 931 -8.64 3.92 31.45
N ARG A 932 -7.98 3.97 32.60
CA ARG A 932 -8.54 4.52 33.84
C ARG A 932 -7.63 5.53 34.49
N GLU A 933 -8.20 6.67 34.86
CA GLU A 933 -7.54 7.73 35.62
C GLU A 933 -7.58 7.43 37.12
N GLU A 934 -6.43 7.24 37.76
CA GLU A 934 -6.30 7.03 39.20
C GLU A 934 -5.49 8.16 39.88
N GLN A 935 -5.58 8.29 41.21
CA GLN A 935 -4.82 9.30 41.97
C GLN A 935 -3.28 9.14 41.86
N SER A 936 -2.83 7.96 41.43
CA SER A 936 -1.43 7.62 41.21
C SER A 936 -1.06 7.55 39.73
N GLY A 937 -1.80 8.21 38.84
CA GLY A 937 -1.55 8.24 37.40
C GLY A 937 -2.52 7.37 36.59
N THR A 938 -2.42 7.44 35.27
CA THR A 938 -3.24 6.69 34.32
C THR A 938 -2.84 5.22 34.25
N VAL A 939 -3.86 4.36 34.27
CA VAL A 939 -3.75 2.90 34.30
C VAL A 939 -4.35 2.32 33.03
N TYR A 940 -3.52 1.66 32.24
CA TYR A 940 -3.91 0.92 31.04
C TYR A 940 -4.07 -0.55 31.41
N SER A 941 -5.24 -1.13 31.10
CA SER A 941 -5.50 -2.57 31.23
C SER A 941 -5.71 -3.18 29.85
N VAL A 942 -4.85 -4.13 29.47
CA VAL A 942 -4.91 -4.79 28.16
C VAL A 942 -5.21 -6.29 28.34
N GLY A 943 -6.13 -6.83 27.54
CA GLY A 943 -6.53 -8.23 27.61
C GLY A 943 -7.54 -8.63 26.53
N PHE A 944 -8.19 -9.78 26.72
CA PHE A 944 -9.31 -10.22 25.88
C PHE A 944 -10.62 -9.71 26.49
N GLY A 945 -11.52 -9.06 25.76
CA GLY A 945 -12.85 -8.74 26.26
C GLY A 945 -13.95 -9.48 25.49
N TYR A 946 -15.05 -9.76 26.16
CA TYR A 946 -16.19 -10.42 25.52
C TYR A 946 -17.50 -10.02 26.20
N ASP A 947 -18.41 -9.45 25.42
CA ASP A 947 -19.72 -8.99 25.87
C ASP A 947 -20.80 -10.09 25.85
N GLY A 948 -20.55 -11.21 25.18
CA GLY A 948 -21.51 -12.30 25.01
C GLY A 948 -22.14 -12.39 23.62
N GLU A 949 -21.80 -11.48 22.70
CA GLU A 949 -22.31 -11.48 21.33
C GLU A 949 -21.38 -12.36 20.44
N ASP A 950 -21.38 -12.37 19.11
CA ASP A 950 -20.38 -13.15 18.30
C ASP A 950 -20.38 -14.70 18.31
N GLY A 951 -21.36 -15.35 18.93
CA GLY A 951 -21.66 -16.77 18.68
C GLY A 951 -20.58 -17.79 19.12
N GLU A 952 -20.21 -18.72 18.23
CA GLU A 952 -19.34 -19.89 18.55
C GLU A 952 -17.86 -19.51 18.74
N ILE A 953 -17.38 -18.50 18.01
CA ILE A 953 -15.99 -18.04 18.13
C ILE A 953 -15.74 -17.37 19.48
N GLY A 954 -16.61 -16.45 19.90
CA GLY A 954 -16.47 -15.74 21.17
C GLY A 954 -16.54 -16.67 22.38
N LYS A 955 -17.44 -17.66 22.36
CA LYS A 955 -17.50 -18.70 23.41
C LYS A 955 -16.21 -19.52 23.50
N THR A 956 -15.67 -19.95 22.36
CA THR A 956 -14.43 -20.74 22.32
C THR A 956 -13.24 -19.92 22.82
N ALA A 957 -13.13 -18.65 22.38
CA ALA A 957 -12.09 -17.73 22.84
C ALA A 957 -12.20 -17.45 24.35
N LYS A 958 -13.40 -17.16 24.88
CA LYS A 958 -13.63 -17.01 26.32
C LYS A 958 -13.15 -18.25 27.09
N LEU A 959 -13.53 -19.45 26.65
CA LEU A 959 -13.13 -20.69 27.32
C LEU A 959 -11.60 -20.85 27.35
N ALA A 960 -10.91 -20.63 26.23
CA ALA A 960 -9.45 -20.70 26.18
C ALA A 960 -8.78 -19.69 27.14
N ASN A 961 -9.23 -18.43 27.14
CA ASN A 961 -8.71 -17.40 28.05
C ASN A 961 -8.97 -17.74 29.53
N THR A 962 -10.12 -18.34 29.85
CA THR A 962 -10.45 -18.76 31.22
C THR A 962 -9.60 -19.95 31.71
N LEU A 963 -9.13 -20.81 30.81
CA LEU A 963 -8.18 -21.86 31.14
C LEU A 963 -6.81 -21.26 31.50
N GLU A 964 -6.35 -20.25 30.75
CA GLU A 964 -5.10 -19.55 31.08
C GLU A 964 -5.18 -18.80 32.41
N ALA A 965 -6.27 -18.07 32.67
CA ALA A 965 -6.52 -17.46 33.97
C ALA A 965 -6.58 -18.51 35.10
N GLY A 966 -7.21 -19.65 34.83
CA GLY A 966 -7.29 -20.76 35.78
C GLY A 966 -5.92 -21.35 36.12
N LYS A 967 -5.02 -21.44 35.12
CA LYS A 967 -3.64 -21.86 35.30
C LYS A 967 -2.87 -20.89 36.19
N GLN A 968 -2.96 -19.58 35.94
CA GLN A 968 -2.30 -18.56 36.77
C GLN A 968 -2.83 -18.56 38.21
N ASN A 969 -4.14 -18.69 38.38
CA ASN A 969 -4.79 -18.71 39.69
C ASN A 969 -4.59 -20.05 40.45
N GLY A 970 -4.18 -21.11 39.76
CA GLY A 970 -4.11 -22.47 40.28
C GLY A 970 -5.47 -23.17 40.45
N LYS A 971 -6.58 -22.51 40.08
CA LYS A 971 -7.95 -23.03 40.05
C LYS A 971 -8.75 -22.39 38.92
N TYR A 972 -9.61 -23.17 38.29
CA TYR A 972 -10.47 -22.69 37.21
C TYR A 972 -11.44 -21.61 37.67
N LEU A 973 -11.53 -20.53 36.89
CA LEU A 973 -12.41 -19.37 37.13
C LEU A 973 -13.20 -19.08 35.85
N PRO A 974 -14.47 -19.52 35.74
CA PRO A 974 -15.23 -19.51 34.47
C PRO A 974 -15.43 -18.14 33.80
N ASP A 975 -15.33 -17.06 34.58
CA ASP A 975 -15.55 -15.70 34.09
C ASP A 975 -14.30 -14.82 34.17
N HIS A 976 -13.16 -15.36 34.59
CA HIS A 976 -11.93 -14.60 34.69
C HIS A 976 -10.97 -14.93 33.55
N ILE A 977 -10.20 -13.95 33.17
CA ILE A 977 -9.26 -13.96 32.06
C ILE A 977 -7.95 -13.27 32.51
N LEU A 978 -6.90 -13.47 31.73
CA LEU A 978 -5.64 -12.76 31.90
C LEU A 978 -5.76 -11.32 31.43
N LYS A 979 -5.07 -10.42 32.13
CA LYS A 979 -4.81 -9.05 31.67
C LYS A 979 -3.40 -8.60 32.03
N LYS A 980 -2.91 -7.58 31.35
CA LYS A 980 -1.72 -6.82 31.72
C LYS A 980 -2.13 -5.41 32.13
N THR A 981 -1.44 -4.85 33.12
CA THR A 981 -1.68 -3.50 33.62
C THR A 981 -0.40 -2.67 33.52
N ILE A 982 -0.49 -1.48 32.94
CA ILE A 982 0.62 -0.53 32.78
C ILE A 982 0.23 0.78 33.46
N LYS A 983 1.12 1.35 34.28
CA LYS A 983 0.84 2.58 35.07
C LYS A 983 1.82 3.68 34.70
N SER A 984 1.32 4.91 34.47
CA SER A 984 2.16 6.04 34.03
C SER A 984 3.13 6.56 35.11
N SER A 985 2.90 6.24 36.39
CA SER A 985 3.74 6.70 37.51
C SER A 985 5.08 5.96 37.71
N GLN A 986 5.47 5.07 36.80
CA GLN A 986 6.71 4.31 36.91
C GLN A 986 7.89 5.11 36.30
N LYS A 987 8.64 5.79 37.16
CA LYS A 987 9.59 6.86 36.79
C LYS A 987 10.94 6.41 36.19
N ALA A 988 11.37 5.16 36.39
CA ALA A 988 12.77 4.79 36.21
C ALA A 988 13.15 4.34 34.78
N ASP A 989 12.17 3.88 34.00
CA ASP A 989 12.44 3.09 32.79
C ASP A 989 12.51 3.96 31.51
N LEU A 990 11.90 5.15 31.52
CA LEU A 990 11.81 6.03 30.33
C LEU A 990 12.79 7.20 30.34
N GLN A 991 13.37 7.55 31.50
CA GLN A 991 14.26 8.70 31.61
C GLN A 991 15.48 8.57 30.69
N GLN A 992 16.07 7.37 30.60
CA GLN A 992 17.23 7.11 29.73
C GLN A 992 16.87 7.25 28.25
N LEU A 993 15.71 6.74 27.84
CA LEU A 993 15.21 6.88 26.49
C LEU A 993 15.10 8.36 26.09
N TRP A 994 14.69 9.24 27.02
CA TRP A 994 14.57 10.67 26.76
C TRP A 994 15.89 11.44 26.72
N ASP A 995 16.91 10.95 27.42
CA ASP A 995 18.22 11.61 27.45
C ASP A 995 19.08 11.20 26.22
N ASP A 996 18.90 9.99 25.69
CA ASP A 996 19.81 9.40 24.69
C ASP A 996 19.31 9.39 23.24
N THR A 997 18.02 9.64 23.02
CA THR A 997 17.38 9.37 21.74
C THR A 997 16.79 10.63 21.12
N LEU A 998 17.01 10.84 19.82
CA LEU A 998 16.30 11.88 19.07
C LEU A 998 14.87 11.43 18.72
N TRP A 999 14.75 10.30 18.00
CA TRP A 999 13.47 9.67 17.64
C TRP A 999 13.29 8.31 18.33
N ALA A 1000 12.32 8.23 19.24
CA ALA A 1000 11.97 6.98 19.90
C ALA A 1000 10.75 6.36 19.20
N VAL A 1001 10.86 5.09 18.82
CA VAL A 1001 9.77 4.33 18.19
C VAL A 1001 9.33 3.24 19.14
N HIS A 1002 8.16 3.39 19.74
CA HIS A 1002 7.57 2.36 20.59
C HIS A 1002 6.94 1.28 19.73
N VAL A 1003 7.46 0.07 19.84
CA VAL A 1003 7.02 -1.09 19.07
C VAL A 1003 5.89 -1.81 19.81
N GLN A 1004 4.73 -1.95 19.15
CA GLN A 1004 3.51 -2.54 19.75
C GLN A 1004 3.07 -1.81 21.02
N PRO A 1005 2.72 -0.52 20.90
CA PRO A 1005 2.32 0.26 22.06
C PRO A 1005 1.00 -0.26 22.65
N ASN A 1006 0.99 -0.46 23.96
CA ASN A 1006 -0.20 -0.77 24.76
C ASN A 1006 -0.70 0.46 25.54
N VAL A 1007 -0.20 1.66 25.19
CA VAL A 1007 -0.43 2.94 25.88
C VAL A 1007 -0.51 4.08 24.87
N ASP A 1008 -1.30 5.12 25.17
CA ASP A 1008 -1.47 6.30 24.32
C ASP A 1008 -0.40 7.39 24.57
N LEU A 1009 -0.44 8.50 23.81
CA LEU A 1009 0.50 9.63 23.98
C LEU A 1009 0.37 10.34 25.33
N ASN A 1010 -0.80 10.29 25.97
CA ASN A 1010 -1.02 10.88 27.28
C ASN A 1010 -0.16 10.18 28.33
N PHE A 1011 0.02 8.86 28.22
CA PHE A 1011 0.93 8.10 29.08
C PHE A 1011 2.33 8.75 29.15
N TYR A 1012 2.94 9.02 28.00
CA TYR A 1012 4.28 9.63 27.95
C TYR A 1012 4.30 11.08 28.42
N THR A 1013 3.24 11.83 28.12
CA THR A 1013 3.08 13.22 28.56
C THR A 1013 3.00 13.31 30.09
N GLU A 1014 2.22 12.43 30.72
CA GLU A 1014 2.10 12.32 32.18
C GLU A 1014 3.41 11.86 32.83
N SER A 1015 4.03 10.79 32.31
CA SER A 1015 5.29 10.29 32.85
C SER A 1015 6.39 11.36 32.81
N ARG A 1016 6.43 12.20 31.76
CA ARG A 1016 7.38 13.32 31.64
C ARG A 1016 7.13 14.41 32.68
N ASN A 1017 5.86 14.82 32.84
CA ASN A 1017 5.47 15.82 33.84
C ASN A 1017 5.86 15.40 35.27
N GLU A 1018 5.83 14.10 35.57
CA GLU A 1018 6.26 13.57 36.87
C GLU A 1018 7.78 13.50 37.09
N ILE A 1019 8.57 13.46 36.01
CA ILE A 1019 10.04 13.33 36.04
C ILE A 1019 10.74 14.70 36.03
N GLY A 1020 10.06 15.76 35.58
CA GLY A 1020 10.55 17.15 35.67
C GLY A 1020 11.70 17.46 34.70
N SER A 1021 11.77 16.75 33.55
CA SER A 1021 12.75 17.01 32.49
C SER A 1021 12.24 18.07 31.48
N ASP A 1022 12.67 19.31 31.68
CA ASP A 1022 12.32 20.44 30.81
C ASP A 1022 13.20 20.54 29.53
N ASP A 1023 14.33 19.82 29.42
CA ASP A 1023 15.44 20.22 28.53
C ASP A 1023 15.76 19.33 27.29
N SER A 1024 15.04 18.24 27.01
CA SER A 1024 15.21 17.47 25.75
C SER A 1024 13.87 17.05 25.14
N MET A 1025 13.66 17.38 23.86
CA MET A 1025 12.45 17.02 23.10
C MET A 1025 12.71 15.70 22.37
N VAL A 1026 12.26 14.59 22.96
CA VAL A 1026 12.23 13.29 22.26
C VAL A 1026 10.90 13.15 21.53
N MET A 1027 10.98 12.89 20.22
CA MET A 1027 9.81 12.60 19.41
C MET A 1027 9.47 11.12 19.57
N ILE A 1028 8.29 10.83 20.12
CA ILE A 1028 7.81 9.45 20.31
C ILE A 1028 6.86 9.14 19.16
N HIS A 1029 7.23 8.13 18.38
CA HIS A 1029 6.40 7.57 17.32
C HIS A 1029 5.87 6.20 17.71
N TYR A 1030 4.64 5.91 17.31
CA TYR A 1030 4.08 4.57 17.41
C TYR A 1030 4.24 3.77 16.13
N SER A 1031 4.39 2.46 16.31
CA SER A 1031 4.42 1.49 15.21
C SER A 1031 3.07 0.84 14.93
N ASP A 1032 2.06 1.12 15.74
CA ASP A 1032 0.68 0.62 15.63
C ASP A 1032 0.04 0.94 14.27
N LYS A 1033 0.32 2.11 13.68
CA LYS A 1033 -0.10 2.49 12.31
C LYS A 1033 0.33 1.50 11.21
N TYR A 1034 1.29 0.61 11.51
CA TYR A 1034 1.76 -0.42 10.60
C TYR A 1034 1.24 -1.82 10.95
N ASP A 1035 0.61 -1.95 12.12
CA ASP A 1035 -0.12 -3.13 12.56
C ASP A 1035 -1.55 -3.04 12.01
N SER A 1036 -1.95 -4.03 11.24
CA SER A 1036 -3.27 -4.10 10.62
C SER A 1036 -4.41 -4.33 11.60
N SER A 1037 -4.10 -4.58 12.86
CA SER A 1037 -5.07 -4.65 13.96
C SER A 1037 -5.29 -3.30 14.66
N SER A 1038 -4.65 -2.21 14.20
CA SER A 1038 -4.91 -0.83 14.64
C SER A 1038 -5.78 -0.11 13.64
#